data_AF-A0AB73FDV6-F1
#
_entry.id   AF-A0AB73FDV6-F1
#
_cell.length_a   1.000
_cell.length_b   1.000
_cell.length_c   1.000
_cell.angle_alpha   90.00
_cell.angle_beta   90.00
_cell.angle_gamma   90.00
#
_symmetry.space_group_name_H-M   'P 1'
#
loop_
_entity.id
_entity.type
_entity.pdbx_description
1 polymer ?
#
loop_
_entity_poly.entity_id
_entity_poly.type
_entity_poly.pdbx_seq_one_letter_code
_entity_poly.pdbx_strand_id
1 'polypeptide(L)'
;MAQLMIEVPGTKISELEKTSSVSRGDVIPVVQDEETKQADIGQISDFVKSELGSAALKDVADFATPTSVAEVSQASQMRDDAQNERIERMEYSVYLFQKNGVYKAYRTKALMLLDVSNIPVNSIVTVVDDPDNNPDINDINGEYHFDGNDFLKLENNVLGLIKSKMAQAESNSKSYTDTEIKNLENNIDVSVENLIGKFVLSSDSENIFEFKDSSGNVVLALNKKGQLVSYDEDTKRSILLTNQEDIKELQKFVDELNLNNISVLLKLLATSNSSDLYTFEDSDGNIVLRLTKNGMLRSGQIDGLHNAVDALEYLKKLSKQSDDSKLIRFEDAEKNLLGYVDKFGNWVFNGVDVLNEINELKKFKNKAQTVTALKQVAVKAPESLIQIYLTDVPALPDAKGTVISGKGEFHFDGQSFNCFVKMEVQGASSASYAKKNWNISFFSDQALTKAMNVKIGDLLPHDELVFKSNWIDHTNIRNAMCYRLWEQFTASRTGYPRLETEKPYIGKTGQDALQNGANGVPRLYSAMLYINDEFYGIGSFGTAKKRANYNIAKNKPKEILIGMDGWNDITNLEVTNPTLYELKAPSNPTADTWAAISNWNAFTQLSDANFTAQAVNYLDKQNAIDFMIFAEFVKCRDVVSQNSAKNFQFISYDGKKFMFMPYDMDTVFGLEWTGAAVYDDTTGSQLVWNSSGSFWRKVKLTYNADIEARYKQLRDLKIISVENIYNLSTDLFLKYSRDVYDLELARWPVRPSLNITSLEQILTWTKKRIAFLDTYFNYTA
;
A
#
# COMPACT_ATOMS: atom_id res chain seq x y z
N MET A 1 78.18 -45.32 41.52
CA MET A 1 78.40 -45.44 40.07
C MET A 1 77.74 -44.26 39.39
N ALA A 2 78.49 -43.50 38.61
CA ALA A 2 78.01 -42.29 37.93
C ALA A 2 77.05 -42.68 36.78
N GLN A 3 75.92 -41.98 36.70
CA GLN A 3 74.93 -42.13 35.65
C GLN A 3 75.47 -41.47 34.37
N LEU A 4 75.68 -42.26 33.32
CA LEU A 4 76.11 -41.79 32.02
C LEU A 4 74.90 -41.11 31.34
N MET A 5 74.82 -39.78 31.37
CA MET A 5 73.90 -39.05 30.50
C MET A 5 74.54 -38.94 29.10
N ILE A 6 73.92 -39.57 28.12
CA ILE A 6 74.20 -39.37 26.71
C ILE A 6 73.24 -38.26 26.26
N GLU A 7 73.75 -37.03 26.11
CA GLU A 7 73.02 -36.00 25.36
C GLU A 7 73.01 -36.40 23.89
N VAL A 8 71.82 -36.65 23.35
CA VAL A 8 71.62 -36.83 21.91
C VAL A 8 71.43 -35.44 21.30
N PRO A 9 72.33 -34.95 20.44
CA PRO A 9 72.20 -33.63 19.86
C PRO A 9 71.09 -33.68 18.79
N GLY A 10 69.95 -33.05 19.08
CA GLY A 10 68.87 -32.87 18.13
C GLY A 10 68.28 -31.47 18.26
N THR A 11 68.27 -30.72 17.16
CA THR A 11 67.58 -29.43 17.06
C THR A 11 66.07 -29.67 17.12
N LYS A 12 65.34 -28.92 17.94
CA LYS A 12 63.87 -29.09 18.01
C LYS A 12 63.25 -28.75 16.65
N ILE A 13 62.17 -29.43 16.26
CA ILE A 13 61.44 -29.13 15.01
C ILE A 13 61.07 -27.65 14.91
N SER A 14 60.73 -26.99 16.02
CA SER A 14 60.43 -25.56 16.08
C SER A 14 61.62 -24.64 15.78
N GLU A 15 62.84 -25.17 15.82
CA GLU A 15 64.11 -24.47 15.62
C GLU A 15 64.73 -24.76 14.25
N LEU A 16 64.09 -25.61 13.42
CA LEU A 16 64.51 -25.87 12.04
C LEU A 16 64.06 -24.74 11.10
N GLU A 17 64.92 -24.35 10.16
CA GLU A 17 64.55 -23.39 9.11
C GLU A 17 63.45 -23.94 8.20
N LYS A 18 62.48 -23.10 7.85
CA LYS A 18 61.38 -23.49 6.94
C LYS A 18 61.91 -23.59 5.52
N THR A 19 61.70 -24.74 4.88
CA THR A 19 61.99 -24.91 3.44
C THR A 19 61.00 -24.12 2.57
N SER A 20 61.48 -23.55 1.46
CA SER A 20 60.65 -22.85 0.47
C SER A 20 60.10 -23.76 -0.63
N SER A 21 60.58 -25.01 -0.71
CA SER A 21 60.13 -26.01 -1.69
C SER A 21 60.33 -27.42 -1.17
N VAL A 22 59.42 -28.33 -1.51
CA VAL A 22 59.52 -29.77 -1.21
C VAL A 22 59.51 -30.59 -2.49
N SER A 23 60.20 -31.72 -2.48
CA SER A 23 60.28 -32.70 -3.55
C SER A 23 59.75 -34.06 -3.09
N ARG A 24 59.45 -34.95 -4.04
CA ARG A 24 58.95 -36.31 -3.71
C ARG A 24 59.96 -37.17 -2.93
N GLY A 25 61.24 -36.79 -2.90
CA GLY A 25 62.28 -37.49 -2.14
C GLY A 25 62.55 -36.92 -0.75
N ASP A 26 61.84 -35.86 -0.34
CA ASP A 26 61.96 -35.34 1.02
C ASP A 26 61.14 -36.19 2.01
N VAL A 27 61.56 -36.22 3.27
CA VAL A 27 60.95 -37.01 4.33
C VAL A 27 60.38 -36.12 5.43
N ILE A 28 59.28 -36.57 6.05
CA ILE A 28 58.69 -35.93 7.22
C ILE A 28 58.67 -36.92 8.40
N PRO A 29 58.94 -36.46 9.64
CA PRO A 29 58.78 -37.30 10.82
C PRO A 29 57.30 -37.64 11.03
N VAL A 30 57.01 -38.92 11.25
CA VAL A 30 55.71 -39.45 11.65
C VAL A 30 55.88 -40.27 12.92
N VAL A 31 54.91 -40.19 13.83
CA VAL A 31 54.90 -41.02 15.05
C VAL A 31 54.03 -42.23 14.79
N GLN A 32 54.63 -43.42 14.85
CA GLN A 32 53.94 -44.69 14.66
C GLN A 32 54.34 -45.61 15.81
N ASP A 33 53.34 -46.12 16.55
CA ASP A 33 53.53 -47.00 17.70
C ASP A 33 54.49 -46.42 18.75
N GLU A 34 54.30 -45.14 19.10
CA GLU A 34 55.12 -44.37 20.06
C GLU A 34 56.59 -44.14 19.62
N GLU A 35 56.98 -44.56 18.42
CA GLU A 35 58.30 -44.29 17.83
C GLU A 35 58.22 -43.23 16.72
N THR A 36 59.20 -42.31 16.68
CA THR A 36 59.32 -41.34 15.57
C THR A 36 60.10 -41.97 14.42
N LYS A 37 59.47 -42.09 13.26
CA LYS A 37 60.02 -42.65 12.01
C LYS A 37 59.97 -41.60 10.89
N GLN A 38 60.71 -41.83 9.81
CA GLN A 38 60.68 -40.98 8.62
C GLN A 38 59.73 -41.59 7.59
N ALA A 39 58.86 -40.76 7.00
CA ALA A 39 58.00 -41.12 5.87
C ALA A 39 58.31 -40.23 4.67
N ASP A 40 58.45 -40.84 3.49
CA ASP A 40 58.64 -40.09 2.24
C ASP A 40 57.39 -39.29 1.90
N ILE A 41 57.57 -38.02 1.49
CA ILE A 41 56.47 -37.15 1.06
C ILE A 41 55.69 -37.77 -0.12
N GLY A 42 56.38 -38.50 -1.01
CA GLY A 42 55.74 -39.27 -2.09
C GLY A 42 54.74 -40.30 -1.56
N GLN A 43 55.08 -41.00 -0.49
CA GLN A 43 54.25 -42.04 0.13
C GLN A 43 53.01 -41.46 0.81
N ILE A 44 53.16 -40.29 1.46
CA ILE A 44 52.05 -39.54 2.04
C ILE A 44 51.12 -38.99 0.96
N SER A 45 51.68 -38.45 -0.13
CA SER A 45 50.89 -37.96 -1.27
C SER A 45 50.05 -39.07 -1.90
N ASP A 46 50.59 -40.27 -2.01
CA ASP A 46 49.88 -41.40 -2.63
C ASP A 46 48.81 -41.95 -1.66
N PHE A 47 49.07 -41.97 -0.36
CA PHE A 47 48.08 -42.29 0.68
C PHE A 47 46.91 -41.29 0.70
N VAL A 48 47.19 -39.98 0.67
CA VAL A 48 46.13 -38.96 0.61
C VAL A 48 45.29 -39.10 -0.66
N LYS A 49 45.90 -39.42 -1.80
CA LYS A 49 45.17 -39.68 -3.05
C LYS A 49 44.29 -40.93 -2.98
N SER A 50 44.72 -41.98 -2.28
CA SER A 50 43.89 -43.19 -2.12
C SER A 50 42.70 -42.97 -1.20
N GLU A 51 42.85 -42.15 -0.15
CA GLU A 51 41.78 -41.87 0.83
C GLU A 51 40.74 -40.87 0.32
N LEU A 52 41.09 -39.97 -0.62
CA LEU A 52 40.17 -38.96 -1.17
C LEU A 52 39.09 -39.53 -2.11
N GLY A 53 39.18 -40.81 -2.48
CA GLY A 53 38.21 -41.49 -3.34
C GLY A 53 38.27 -41.07 -4.82
N SER A 54 37.74 -41.91 -5.72
CA SER A 54 37.84 -41.72 -7.17
C SER A 54 37.13 -40.48 -7.73
N ALA A 55 36.24 -39.87 -6.93
CA ALA A 55 35.52 -38.65 -7.31
C ALA A 55 36.37 -37.37 -7.14
N ALA A 56 37.33 -37.34 -6.21
CA ALA A 56 38.14 -36.16 -5.94
C ALA A 56 39.23 -35.89 -7.01
N LEU A 57 39.36 -36.78 -7.99
CA LEU A 57 40.41 -36.75 -9.03
C LEU A 57 39.85 -36.55 -10.46
N LYS A 58 38.54 -36.31 -10.61
CA LYS A 58 37.89 -36.05 -11.90
C LYS A 58 37.75 -34.55 -12.17
N ASP A 59 37.88 -34.14 -13.44
CA ASP A 59 37.63 -32.75 -13.84
C ASP A 59 36.13 -32.46 -13.88
N VAL A 60 35.73 -31.18 -13.76
CA VAL A 60 34.31 -30.75 -13.75
C VAL A 60 33.54 -31.25 -14.99
N ALA A 61 34.24 -31.41 -16.12
CA ALA A 61 33.67 -31.91 -17.37
C ALA A 61 33.29 -33.41 -17.35
N ASP A 62 33.80 -34.20 -16.39
CA ASP A 62 33.61 -35.66 -16.32
C ASP A 62 32.39 -36.09 -15.49
N PHE A 63 31.69 -35.13 -14.85
CA PHE A 63 30.53 -35.41 -14.00
C PHE A 63 29.19 -35.30 -14.73
N ALA A 64 29.12 -34.54 -15.83
CA ALA A 64 28.02 -34.60 -16.80
C ALA A 64 28.38 -33.80 -18.05
N THR A 65 28.24 -34.40 -19.23
CA THR A 65 28.22 -33.62 -20.47
C THR A 65 26.95 -32.74 -20.53
N PRO A 66 26.97 -31.57 -21.18
CA PRO A 66 25.79 -30.73 -21.36
C PRO A 66 24.59 -31.51 -21.92
N THR A 67 24.85 -32.48 -22.78
CA THR A 67 23.84 -33.39 -23.35
C THR A 67 23.21 -34.28 -22.29
N SER A 68 24.01 -34.91 -21.41
CA SER A 68 23.48 -35.75 -20.32
C SER A 68 22.76 -34.95 -19.23
N VAL A 69 23.16 -33.70 -18.96
CA VAL A 69 22.41 -32.82 -18.05
C VAL A 69 21.07 -32.44 -18.67
N ALA A 70 21.05 -32.11 -19.96
CA ALA A 70 19.81 -31.78 -20.67
C ALA A 70 18.84 -32.96 -20.73
N GLU A 71 19.33 -34.18 -20.98
CA GLU A 71 18.51 -35.40 -20.99
C GLU A 71 17.96 -35.75 -19.60
N VAL A 72 18.77 -35.61 -18.54
CA VAL A 72 18.31 -35.83 -17.16
C VAL A 72 17.34 -34.74 -16.70
N SER A 73 17.59 -33.48 -17.05
CA SER A 73 16.67 -32.36 -16.79
C SER A 73 15.35 -32.54 -17.54
N GLN A 74 15.36 -32.94 -18.80
CA GLN A 74 14.15 -33.18 -19.58
C GLN A 74 13.37 -34.40 -19.05
N ALA A 75 14.06 -35.46 -18.63
CA ALA A 75 13.44 -36.60 -17.97
C ALA A 75 12.93 -36.28 -16.56
N SER A 76 13.56 -35.35 -15.83
CA SER A 76 13.04 -34.85 -14.56
C SER A 76 11.79 -34.00 -14.78
N GLN A 77 11.86 -33.05 -15.71
CA GLN A 77 10.73 -32.19 -16.07
C GLN A 77 9.51 -33.03 -16.49
N MET A 78 9.69 -34.05 -17.33
CA MET A 78 8.61 -34.94 -17.74
C MET A 78 8.05 -35.77 -16.58
N ARG A 79 8.87 -36.14 -15.58
CA ARG A 79 8.38 -36.81 -14.36
C ARG A 79 7.61 -35.85 -13.48
N ASP A 80 8.13 -34.65 -13.28
CA ASP A 80 7.51 -33.61 -12.45
C ASP A 80 6.18 -33.14 -13.07
N ASP A 81 6.13 -32.94 -14.38
CA ASP A 81 4.90 -32.61 -15.13
C ASP A 81 3.87 -33.75 -15.03
N ALA A 82 4.28 -35.00 -15.22
CA ALA A 82 3.39 -36.15 -15.08
C ALA A 82 2.87 -36.34 -13.64
N GLN A 83 3.68 -35.96 -12.63
CA GLN A 83 3.32 -36.02 -11.22
C GLN A 83 2.37 -34.87 -10.85
N ASN A 84 2.63 -33.66 -11.34
CA ASN A 84 1.77 -32.49 -11.18
C ASN A 84 0.41 -32.71 -11.84
N GLU A 85 0.37 -33.24 -13.06
CA GLU A 85 -0.90 -33.57 -13.70
C GLU A 85 -1.67 -34.67 -12.94
N ARG A 86 -0.98 -35.65 -12.33
CA ARG A 86 -1.63 -36.67 -11.46
C ARG A 86 -2.20 -36.03 -10.19
N ILE A 87 -1.47 -35.11 -9.58
CA ILE A 87 -1.90 -34.36 -8.37
C ILE A 87 -3.10 -33.48 -8.69
N GLU A 88 -3.04 -32.67 -9.75
CA GLU A 88 -4.15 -31.80 -10.19
C GLU A 88 -5.40 -32.63 -10.50
N ARG A 89 -5.25 -33.79 -11.16
CA ARG A 89 -6.37 -34.71 -11.45
C ARG A 89 -6.95 -35.35 -10.19
N MET A 90 -6.12 -35.70 -9.22
CA MET A 90 -6.57 -36.20 -7.92
C MET A 90 -7.31 -35.12 -7.13
N GLU A 91 -6.78 -33.89 -7.07
CA GLU A 91 -7.42 -32.76 -6.40
C GLU A 91 -8.77 -32.42 -7.03
N TYR A 92 -8.84 -32.42 -8.36
CA TYR A 92 -10.09 -32.17 -9.08
C TYR A 92 -11.10 -33.31 -8.88
N SER A 93 -10.65 -34.56 -8.86
CA SER A 93 -11.52 -35.71 -8.58
C SER A 93 -12.04 -35.69 -7.14
N VAL A 94 -11.23 -35.29 -6.16
CA VAL A 94 -11.63 -35.06 -4.75
C VAL A 94 -12.70 -33.95 -4.67
N TYR A 95 -12.51 -32.87 -5.41
CA TYR A 95 -13.50 -31.79 -5.50
C TYR A 95 -14.85 -32.30 -6.03
N LEU A 96 -14.83 -33.10 -7.11
CA LEU A 96 -16.05 -33.69 -7.68
C LEU A 96 -16.72 -34.67 -6.70
N PHE A 97 -15.96 -35.50 -5.99
CA PHE A 97 -16.48 -36.37 -4.94
C PHE A 97 -17.19 -35.60 -3.82
N GLN A 98 -16.65 -34.46 -3.38
CA GLN A 98 -17.23 -33.65 -2.30
C GLN A 98 -18.51 -32.93 -2.70
N LYS A 99 -18.61 -32.49 -3.96
CA LYS A 99 -19.73 -31.65 -4.43
C LYS A 99 -20.83 -32.44 -5.10
N ASN A 100 -20.46 -33.44 -5.89
CA ASN A 100 -21.37 -34.15 -6.79
C ASN A 100 -21.47 -35.64 -6.47
N GLY A 101 -20.54 -36.19 -5.69
CA GLY A 101 -20.48 -37.60 -5.36
C GLY A 101 -20.19 -38.48 -6.58
N VAL A 102 -20.46 -39.79 -6.44
CA VAL A 102 -20.45 -40.71 -7.58
C VAL A 102 -21.74 -40.51 -8.35
N TYR A 103 -21.63 -40.05 -9.59
CA TYR A 103 -22.76 -39.80 -10.49
C TYR A 103 -23.54 -41.07 -10.77
N LYS A 104 -22.84 -42.17 -11.12
CA LYS A 104 -23.48 -43.45 -11.44
C LYS A 104 -22.54 -44.64 -11.24
N ALA A 105 -23.11 -45.77 -10.84
CA ALA A 105 -22.42 -47.04 -10.72
C ALA A 105 -22.83 -47.99 -11.84
N TYR A 106 -21.85 -48.67 -12.42
CA TYR A 106 -22.02 -49.65 -13.49
C TYR A 106 -21.51 -51.00 -13.01
N ARG A 107 -22.22 -52.07 -13.38
CA ARG A 107 -21.78 -53.43 -13.05
C ARG A 107 -20.48 -53.78 -13.77
N THR A 108 -20.36 -53.39 -15.03
CA THR A 108 -19.19 -53.66 -15.89
C THR A 108 -18.73 -52.38 -16.61
N LYS A 109 -17.45 -52.33 -16.98
CA LYS A 109 -16.86 -51.24 -17.76
C LYS A 109 -17.49 -51.12 -19.15
N ALA A 110 -17.90 -52.24 -19.75
CA ALA A 110 -18.62 -52.22 -21.02
C ALA A 110 -19.94 -51.43 -20.93
N LEU A 111 -20.69 -51.57 -19.83
CA LEU A 111 -21.93 -50.81 -19.62
C LEU A 111 -21.66 -49.32 -19.38
N MET A 112 -20.57 -48.98 -18.69
CA MET A 112 -20.14 -47.59 -18.52
C MET A 112 -19.84 -46.91 -19.85
N LEU A 113 -19.06 -47.57 -20.71
CA LEU A 113 -18.66 -47.03 -22.02
C LEU A 113 -19.85 -46.87 -22.98
N LEU A 114 -20.84 -47.77 -22.91
CA LEU A 114 -22.07 -47.65 -23.70
C LEU A 114 -22.95 -46.47 -23.28
N ASP A 115 -22.79 -45.97 -22.05
CA ASP A 115 -23.61 -44.90 -21.47
C ASP A 115 -22.91 -43.53 -21.50
N VAL A 116 -21.76 -43.41 -22.17
CA VAL A 116 -20.93 -42.19 -22.21
C VAL A 116 -21.70 -40.93 -22.60
N SER A 117 -22.66 -41.04 -23.51
CA SER A 117 -23.50 -39.91 -23.97
C SER A 117 -24.43 -39.36 -22.89
N ASN A 118 -24.70 -40.12 -21.82
CA ASN A 118 -25.55 -39.74 -20.70
C ASN A 118 -24.77 -39.41 -19.43
N ILE A 119 -23.43 -39.43 -19.49
CA ILE A 119 -22.56 -39.07 -18.38
C ILE A 119 -22.11 -37.62 -18.58
N PRO A 120 -22.49 -36.69 -17.68
CA PRO A 120 -22.05 -35.31 -17.77
C PRO A 120 -20.53 -35.20 -17.67
N VAL A 121 -19.95 -34.29 -18.45
CA VAL A 121 -18.53 -33.94 -18.36
C VAL A 121 -18.17 -33.56 -16.92
N ASN A 122 -16.99 -33.98 -16.47
CA ASN A 122 -16.49 -33.80 -15.10
C ASN A 122 -17.36 -34.53 -14.06
N SER A 123 -17.66 -35.80 -14.32
CA SER A 123 -18.37 -36.67 -13.38
C SER A 123 -17.53 -37.85 -12.94
N ILE A 124 -17.79 -38.33 -11.72
CA ILE A 124 -17.21 -39.57 -11.21
C ILE A 124 -18.19 -40.72 -11.42
N VAL A 125 -17.74 -41.81 -12.02
CA VAL A 125 -18.51 -43.06 -12.15
C VAL A 125 -17.74 -44.21 -11.51
N THR A 126 -18.42 -45.31 -11.18
CA THR A 126 -17.77 -46.48 -10.58
C THR A 126 -18.14 -47.76 -11.31
N VAL A 127 -17.16 -48.66 -11.45
CA VAL A 127 -17.35 -50.04 -11.95
C VAL A 127 -17.17 -51.00 -10.79
N VAL A 128 -18.19 -51.77 -10.47
CA VAL A 128 -18.25 -52.50 -9.17
C VAL A 128 -17.94 -53.99 -9.26
N ASP A 129 -18.27 -54.67 -10.36
CA ASP A 129 -18.27 -56.14 -10.44
C ASP A 129 -18.10 -56.62 -11.90
N ASP A 130 -17.04 -56.14 -12.56
CA ASP A 130 -16.73 -56.55 -13.92
C ASP A 130 -16.17 -57.99 -13.92
N PRO A 131 -16.78 -58.94 -14.66
CA PRO A 131 -16.32 -60.34 -14.68
C PRO A 131 -14.91 -60.51 -15.25
N ASP A 132 -14.42 -59.55 -16.03
CA ASP A 132 -13.09 -59.57 -16.61
C ASP A 132 -12.05 -58.88 -15.69
N ASN A 133 -12.46 -58.41 -14.52
CA ASN A 133 -11.57 -57.76 -13.57
C ASN A 133 -10.59 -58.75 -12.93
N ASN A 134 -9.30 -58.52 -13.18
CA ASN A 134 -8.19 -59.11 -12.43
C ASN A 134 -7.33 -57.97 -11.85
N PRO A 135 -7.33 -57.77 -10.52
CA PRO A 135 -6.60 -56.69 -9.85
C PRO A 135 -5.09 -56.64 -10.14
N ASP A 136 -4.49 -57.78 -10.48
CA ASP A 136 -3.05 -57.89 -10.71
C ASP A 136 -2.67 -57.68 -12.20
N ILE A 137 -3.66 -57.72 -13.11
CA ILE A 137 -3.42 -57.72 -14.57
C ILE A 137 -4.05 -56.50 -15.25
N ASN A 138 -5.29 -56.17 -14.95
CA ASN A 138 -6.05 -55.15 -15.69
C ASN A 138 -6.93 -54.24 -14.82
N ASP A 139 -7.06 -54.53 -13.53
CA ASP A 139 -7.70 -53.74 -12.47
C ASP A 139 -8.82 -52.81 -13.02
N ILE A 140 -9.93 -53.42 -13.41
CA ILE A 140 -11.07 -52.78 -14.05
C ILE A 140 -12.03 -52.18 -13.02
N ASN A 141 -12.22 -52.84 -11.88
CA ASN A 141 -13.14 -52.36 -10.83
C ASN A 141 -12.55 -51.15 -10.11
N GLY A 142 -13.37 -50.13 -9.82
CA GLY A 142 -12.94 -48.90 -9.15
C GLY A 142 -13.65 -47.65 -9.66
N GLU A 143 -13.23 -46.49 -9.20
CA GLU A 143 -13.76 -45.19 -9.61
C GLU A 143 -13.03 -44.60 -10.83
N TYR A 144 -13.78 -43.90 -11.68
CA TYR A 144 -13.29 -43.26 -12.89
C TYR A 144 -13.77 -41.81 -12.97
N HIS A 145 -12.89 -40.90 -13.39
CA HIS A 145 -13.25 -39.53 -13.77
C HIS A 145 -13.48 -39.45 -15.28
N PHE A 146 -14.66 -38.97 -15.67
CA PHE A 146 -14.98 -38.65 -17.06
C PHE A 146 -14.74 -37.17 -17.34
N ASP A 147 -13.72 -36.85 -18.14
CA ASP A 147 -13.34 -35.47 -18.48
C ASP A 147 -14.07 -34.92 -19.73
N GLY A 148 -15.00 -35.71 -20.28
CA GLY A 148 -15.76 -35.39 -21.49
C GLY A 148 -15.21 -36.05 -22.76
N ASN A 149 -13.98 -36.55 -22.73
CA ASN A 149 -13.36 -37.27 -23.83
C ASN A 149 -13.05 -38.73 -23.46
N ASP A 150 -12.51 -38.97 -22.26
CA ASP A 150 -12.06 -40.28 -21.81
C ASP A 150 -12.44 -40.59 -20.35
N PHE A 151 -12.39 -41.88 -19.99
CA PHE A 151 -12.56 -42.37 -18.61
C PHE A 151 -11.22 -42.71 -17.99
N LEU A 152 -10.79 -41.91 -17.02
CA LEU A 152 -9.52 -42.09 -16.32
C LEU A 152 -9.74 -42.80 -14.99
N LYS A 153 -9.12 -43.96 -14.78
CA LYS A 153 -9.23 -44.71 -13.53
C LYS A 153 -8.51 -43.96 -12.40
N LEU A 154 -9.18 -43.83 -11.26
CA LEU A 154 -8.63 -43.25 -10.05
C LEU A 154 -7.89 -44.31 -9.22
N GLU A 155 -7.04 -43.86 -8.30
CA GLU A 155 -6.39 -44.78 -7.37
C GLU A 155 -7.43 -45.53 -6.52
N ASN A 156 -7.17 -46.81 -6.27
CA ASN A 156 -8.09 -47.65 -5.52
C ASN A 156 -8.31 -47.08 -4.11
N ASN A 157 -9.58 -47.07 -3.68
CA ASN A 157 -10.00 -46.67 -2.33
C ASN A 157 -9.90 -45.15 -2.02
N VAL A 158 -9.79 -44.28 -3.02
CA VAL A 158 -9.81 -42.80 -2.84
C VAL A 158 -11.06 -42.33 -2.08
N LEU A 159 -12.24 -42.86 -2.42
CA LEU A 159 -13.48 -42.54 -1.71
C LEU A 159 -13.45 -42.99 -0.24
N GLY A 160 -12.84 -44.15 0.03
CA GLY A 160 -12.63 -44.67 1.38
C GLY A 160 -11.66 -43.80 2.19
N LEU A 161 -10.60 -43.30 1.55
CA LEU A 161 -9.61 -42.40 2.16
C LEU A 161 -10.21 -41.01 2.46
N ILE A 162 -11.01 -40.47 1.55
CA ILE A 162 -11.74 -39.20 1.76
C ILE A 162 -12.72 -39.37 2.92
N LYS A 163 -13.50 -40.45 2.95
CA LYS A 163 -14.43 -40.73 4.06
C LYS A 163 -13.72 -40.92 5.39
N SER A 164 -12.56 -41.58 5.42
CA SER A 164 -11.79 -41.75 6.65
C SER A 164 -11.17 -40.44 7.14
N LYS A 165 -10.66 -39.59 6.23
CA LYS A 165 -10.14 -38.25 6.55
C LYS A 165 -11.25 -37.29 6.96
N MET A 166 -12.43 -37.38 6.36
CA MET A 166 -13.62 -36.63 6.78
C MET A 166 -14.09 -37.10 8.17
N ALA A 167 -14.12 -38.40 8.44
CA ALA A 167 -14.42 -38.92 9.77
C ALA A 167 -13.35 -38.53 10.81
N GLN A 168 -12.08 -38.46 10.41
CA GLN A 168 -10.99 -37.94 11.25
C GLN A 168 -11.14 -36.44 11.51
N ALA A 169 -11.51 -35.65 10.50
CA ALA A 169 -11.76 -34.23 10.64
C ALA A 169 -13.03 -33.95 11.46
N GLU A 170 -14.09 -34.75 11.32
CA GLU A 170 -15.27 -34.72 12.19
C GLU A 170 -14.94 -35.16 13.62
N SER A 171 -14.07 -36.16 13.80
CA SER A 171 -13.57 -36.59 15.11
C SER A 171 -12.69 -35.53 15.76
N ASN A 172 -11.85 -34.83 15.00
CA ASN A 172 -11.01 -33.74 15.48
C ASN A 172 -11.83 -32.47 15.75
N SER A 173 -12.84 -32.21 14.92
CA SER A 173 -13.83 -31.15 15.14
C SER A 173 -14.67 -31.44 16.38
N LYS A 174 -15.18 -32.67 16.56
CA LYS A 174 -15.83 -33.11 17.80
C LYS A 174 -14.90 -33.02 19.00
N SER A 175 -13.65 -33.47 18.89
CA SER A 175 -12.68 -33.35 19.99
C SER A 175 -12.37 -31.89 20.35
N TYR A 176 -12.31 -30.99 19.37
CA TYR A 176 -12.10 -29.56 19.59
C TYR A 176 -13.35 -28.90 20.19
N THR A 177 -14.55 -29.25 19.70
CA THR A 177 -15.84 -28.73 20.18
C THR A 177 -16.19 -29.29 21.56
N ASP A 178 -15.88 -30.56 21.84
CA ASP A 178 -16.02 -31.19 23.16
C ASP A 178 -14.97 -30.65 24.14
N THR A 179 -13.77 -30.25 23.66
CA THR A 179 -12.78 -29.56 24.50
C THR A 179 -13.21 -28.12 24.79
N GLU A 180 -13.80 -27.40 23.83
CA GLU A 180 -14.35 -26.06 24.06
C GLU A 180 -15.64 -26.09 24.88
N ILE A 181 -16.52 -27.09 24.72
CA ILE A 181 -17.70 -27.33 25.56
C ILE A 181 -17.27 -27.74 26.96
N LYS A 182 -16.27 -28.62 27.12
CA LYS A 182 -15.69 -28.94 28.43
C LYS A 182 -14.98 -27.74 29.06
N ASN A 183 -14.38 -26.86 28.26
CA ASN A 183 -13.82 -25.59 28.74
C ASN A 183 -14.93 -24.57 29.09
N LEU A 184 -16.08 -24.59 28.41
CA LEU A 184 -17.26 -23.75 28.70
C LEU A 184 -18.05 -24.26 29.91
N GLU A 185 -18.20 -25.57 30.07
CA GLU A 185 -18.77 -26.24 31.26
C GLU A 185 -17.83 -26.10 32.47
N ASN A 186 -16.50 -26.14 32.28
CA ASN A 186 -15.54 -25.77 33.33
C ASN A 186 -15.56 -24.28 33.68
N ASN A 187 -16.03 -23.41 32.76
CA ASN A 187 -16.15 -21.97 33.00
C ASN A 187 -17.50 -21.58 33.59
N ILE A 188 -18.50 -22.47 33.63
CA ILE A 188 -19.86 -22.19 34.10
C ILE A 188 -20.36 -23.34 34.98
N ASP A 189 -20.18 -23.12 36.29
CA ASP A 189 -20.88 -23.72 37.43
C ASP A 189 -20.34 -25.03 38.06
N VAL A 190 -19.44 -24.81 39.02
CA VAL A 190 -19.48 -25.33 40.39
C VAL A 190 -20.32 -26.59 40.63
N SER A 191 -19.63 -27.72 40.71
CA SER A 191 -19.84 -28.67 41.81
C SER A 191 -18.55 -28.80 42.64
N VAL A 192 -18.14 -27.67 43.21
CA VAL A 192 -17.06 -27.61 44.23
C VAL A 192 -17.64 -28.08 45.56
N GLU A 193 -18.10 -29.32 45.63
CA GLU A 193 -18.62 -29.86 46.89
C GLU A 193 -17.63 -30.74 47.65
N ASN A 194 -16.44 -31.08 47.12
CA ASN A 194 -15.57 -32.00 47.87
C ASN A 194 -14.05 -31.80 47.83
N LEU A 195 -13.51 -30.64 47.44
CA LEU A 195 -12.12 -30.30 47.77
C LEU A 195 -11.98 -28.82 48.20
N ILE A 196 -12.53 -28.57 49.38
CA ILE A 196 -12.25 -27.40 50.21
C ILE A 196 -10.73 -27.40 50.54
N GLY A 197 -10.02 -26.26 50.55
CA GLY A 197 -10.59 -24.93 50.67
C GLY A 197 -9.68 -23.73 50.40
N LYS A 198 -10.41 -22.67 50.01
CA LYS A 198 -10.12 -21.23 50.09
C LYS A 198 -9.21 -20.63 49.01
N PHE A 199 -9.61 -20.79 47.75
CA PHE A 199 -9.42 -19.76 46.74
C PHE A 199 -10.80 -19.34 46.21
N VAL A 200 -11.54 -18.59 47.03
CA VAL A 200 -12.75 -17.91 46.56
C VAL A 200 -12.31 -16.54 46.04
N LEU A 201 -12.24 -16.42 44.71
CA LEU A 201 -12.40 -15.15 44.01
C LEU A 201 -13.86 -14.75 44.14
N SER A 202 -14.22 -14.07 45.23
CA SER A 202 -15.47 -13.31 45.29
C SER A 202 -15.16 -11.92 45.80
N SER A 203 -15.09 -10.97 44.88
CA SER A 203 -15.59 -9.60 45.05
C SER A 203 -15.14 -8.81 43.82
N ASP A 204 -15.86 -7.74 43.53
CA ASP A 204 -15.55 -6.75 42.50
C ASP A 204 -14.23 -5.97 42.75
N SER A 205 -13.23 -6.62 43.36
CA SER A 205 -11.92 -6.07 43.67
C SER A 205 -11.00 -6.09 42.44
N GLU A 206 -10.23 -5.01 42.26
CA GLU A 206 -9.17 -4.91 41.25
C GLU A 206 -7.93 -5.76 41.60
N ASN A 207 -7.95 -6.47 42.75
CA ASN A 207 -6.82 -7.21 43.30
C ASN A 207 -6.90 -8.73 43.06
N ILE A 208 -5.78 -9.32 42.65
CA ILE A 208 -5.58 -10.77 42.51
C ILE A 208 -5.29 -11.42 43.88
N PHE A 209 -4.53 -10.73 44.74
CA PHE A 209 -4.17 -11.21 46.07
C PHE A 209 -4.16 -10.06 47.07
N GLU A 210 -4.76 -10.25 48.24
CA GLU A 210 -4.88 -9.22 49.28
C GLU A 210 -4.33 -9.76 50.60
N PHE A 211 -3.37 -9.05 51.18
CA PHE A 211 -2.93 -9.22 52.55
C PHE A 211 -3.79 -8.34 53.43
N LYS A 212 -4.49 -8.96 54.39
CA LYS A 212 -5.42 -8.26 55.29
C LYS A 212 -4.86 -8.20 56.70
N ASP A 213 -5.16 -7.12 57.42
CA ASP A 213 -4.88 -7.01 58.84
C ASP A 213 -5.84 -7.88 59.69
N SER A 214 -5.63 -7.91 61.00
CA SER A 214 -6.47 -8.66 61.95
C SER A 214 -7.92 -8.16 62.03
N SER A 215 -8.19 -6.97 61.50
CA SER A 215 -9.53 -6.36 61.42
C SER A 215 -10.20 -6.62 60.06
N GLY A 216 -9.50 -7.26 59.12
CA GLY A 216 -9.99 -7.63 57.80
C GLY A 216 -9.76 -6.57 56.71
N ASN A 217 -9.03 -5.50 57.01
CA ASN A 217 -8.71 -4.42 56.06
C ASN A 217 -7.57 -4.84 55.14
N VAL A 218 -7.65 -4.53 53.84
CA VAL A 218 -6.55 -4.79 52.89
C VAL A 218 -5.41 -3.82 53.17
N VAL A 219 -4.22 -4.33 53.48
CA VAL A 219 -3.02 -3.51 53.78
C VAL A 219 -1.99 -3.57 52.65
N LEU A 220 -1.97 -4.64 51.87
CA LEU A 220 -1.12 -4.82 50.70
C LEU A 220 -1.84 -5.72 49.70
N ALA A 221 -1.71 -5.45 48.40
CA ALA A 221 -2.34 -6.27 47.38
C ALA A 221 -1.47 -6.38 46.12
N LEU A 222 -1.65 -7.49 45.40
CA LEU A 222 -1.20 -7.65 44.03
C LEU A 222 -2.39 -7.40 43.12
N ASN A 223 -2.33 -6.35 42.29
CA ASN A 223 -3.45 -6.00 41.42
C ASN A 223 -3.52 -6.87 40.14
N LYS A 224 -4.63 -6.79 39.40
CA LYS A 224 -4.85 -7.52 38.13
C LYS A 224 -3.83 -7.25 37.03
N LYS A 225 -3.00 -6.20 37.19
CA LYS A 225 -1.89 -5.85 36.28
C LYS A 225 -0.53 -6.38 36.79
N GLY A 226 -0.52 -7.16 37.87
CA GLY A 226 0.70 -7.73 38.46
C GLY A 226 1.53 -6.74 39.27
N GLN A 227 0.93 -5.64 39.74
CA GLN A 227 1.64 -4.58 40.48
C GLN A 227 1.37 -4.69 41.98
N LEU A 228 2.40 -4.42 42.80
CA LEU A 228 2.26 -4.36 44.25
C LEU A 228 1.71 -2.98 44.66
N VAL A 229 0.59 -2.98 45.37
CA VAL A 229 -0.08 -1.76 45.84
C VAL A 229 -0.36 -1.86 47.34
N SER A 230 -0.22 -0.75 48.05
CA SER A 230 -0.80 -0.62 49.40
C SER A 230 -2.19 0.01 49.27
N TYR A 231 -3.16 -0.48 50.03
CA TYR A 231 -4.53 0.00 49.98
C TYR A 231 -4.84 0.79 51.25
N ASP A 232 -5.20 2.06 51.10
CA ASP A 232 -5.67 2.89 52.20
C ASP A 232 -7.20 2.81 52.28
N GLU A 233 -7.69 2.21 53.35
CA GLU A 233 -9.12 2.00 53.59
C GLU A 233 -9.88 3.30 53.90
N ASP A 234 -9.23 4.31 54.50
CA ASP A 234 -9.86 5.59 54.86
C ASP A 234 -10.07 6.46 53.62
N THR A 235 -9.14 6.41 52.66
CA THR A 235 -9.23 7.18 51.41
C THR A 235 -9.73 6.36 50.21
N LYS A 236 -9.87 5.04 50.36
CA LYS A 236 -10.21 4.06 49.30
C LYS A 236 -9.27 4.12 48.09
N ARG A 237 -7.99 4.46 48.30
CA ARG A 237 -7.00 4.62 47.22
C ARG A 237 -5.90 3.56 47.29
N SER A 238 -5.57 3.00 46.14
CA SER A 238 -4.41 2.11 45.95
C SER A 238 -3.17 2.94 45.63
N ILE A 239 -2.13 2.85 46.45
CA ILE A 239 -0.83 3.50 46.23
C ILE A 239 0.11 2.50 45.57
N LEU A 240 0.62 2.87 44.39
CA LEU A 240 1.50 2.04 43.57
C LEU A 240 2.95 2.11 44.08
N LEU A 241 3.46 0.99 44.60
CA LEU A 241 4.79 0.91 45.21
C LEU A 241 5.86 0.74 44.12
N THR A 242 6.16 1.80 43.37
CA THR A 242 7.00 1.70 42.16
C THR A 242 8.33 2.43 42.20
N ASN A 243 8.62 3.26 43.21
CA ASN A 243 9.93 3.90 43.31
C ASN A 243 10.50 3.94 44.74
N GLN A 244 11.82 4.20 44.82
CA GLN A 244 12.61 4.16 46.06
C GLN A 244 12.35 5.36 47.00
N GLU A 245 11.69 6.41 46.53
CA GLU A 245 11.27 7.56 47.37
C GLU A 245 9.96 7.28 48.12
N ASP A 246 9.01 6.60 47.48
CA ASP A 246 7.73 6.21 48.10
C ASP A 246 7.97 5.29 49.32
N ILE A 247 9.00 4.44 49.26
CA ILE A 247 9.43 3.55 50.35
C ILE A 247 10.04 4.35 51.52
N LYS A 248 10.73 5.47 51.25
CA LYS A 248 11.29 6.35 52.30
C LYS A 248 10.23 7.18 52.99
N GLU A 249 9.19 7.61 52.26
CA GLU A 249 8.02 8.28 52.86
C GLU A 249 7.20 7.33 53.73
N LEU A 250 6.98 6.09 53.27
CA LEU A 250 6.32 5.03 54.06
C LEU A 250 7.10 4.68 55.33
N GLN A 251 8.44 4.65 55.28
CA GLN A 251 9.26 4.44 56.47
C GLN A 251 9.04 5.54 57.53
N LYS A 252 8.94 6.79 57.09
CA LYS A 252 8.69 7.95 57.96
C LYS A 252 7.31 7.90 58.62
N PHE A 253 6.30 7.44 57.87
CA PHE A 253 4.92 7.26 58.34
C PHE A 253 4.77 6.08 59.34
N VAL A 254 5.54 5.01 59.13
CA VAL A 254 5.57 3.83 60.01
C VAL A 254 6.26 4.13 61.35
N ASP A 255 7.33 4.92 61.32
CA ASP A 255 8.07 5.34 62.51
C ASP A 255 7.23 6.29 63.41
N GLU A 256 6.34 7.11 62.82
CA GLU A 256 5.44 8.01 63.55
C GLU A 256 4.24 7.30 64.21
N LEU A 257 3.76 6.18 63.64
CA LEU A 257 2.55 5.46 64.09
C LEU A 257 2.82 4.19 64.90
N ASN A 258 4.10 3.81 65.09
CA ASN A 258 4.54 2.67 65.91
C ASN A 258 3.91 1.32 65.51
N LEU A 259 3.76 1.09 64.20
CA LEU A 259 3.12 -0.08 63.60
C LEU A 259 4.10 -1.26 63.47
N ASN A 260 4.22 -2.07 64.53
CA ASN A 260 5.18 -3.19 64.63
C ASN A 260 5.15 -4.21 63.47
N ASN A 261 4.00 -4.39 62.80
CA ASN A 261 3.82 -5.40 61.75
C ASN A 261 4.49 -5.02 60.41
N ILE A 262 4.65 -3.72 60.11
CA ILE A 262 5.31 -3.26 58.86
C ILE A 262 6.84 -3.29 59.00
N SER A 263 7.36 -3.18 60.23
CA SER A 263 8.81 -3.30 60.52
C SER A 263 9.41 -4.65 60.15
N VAL A 264 8.59 -5.71 60.15
CA VAL A 264 8.99 -7.07 59.75
C VAL A 264 9.14 -7.18 58.23
N LEU A 265 8.25 -6.53 57.47
CA LEU A 265 8.30 -6.48 56.00
C LEU A 265 9.53 -5.70 55.52
N LEU A 266 9.86 -4.58 56.18
CA LEU A 266 11.06 -3.78 55.88
C LEU A 266 12.37 -4.50 56.23
N LYS A 267 12.38 -5.31 57.30
CA LYS A 267 13.52 -6.19 57.62
C LYS A 267 13.71 -7.31 56.59
N LEU A 268 12.62 -7.87 56.07
CA LEU A 268 12.64 -8.87 54.98
C LEU A 268 13.21 -8.31 53.67
N LEU A 269 12.94 -7.04 53.34
CA LEU A 269 13.50 -6.35 52.18
C LEU A 269 15.00 -6.00 52.34
N ALA A 270 15.50 -5.91 53.58
CA ALA A 270 16.85 -5.46 53.88
C ALA A 270 17.91 -6.58 53.97
N THR A 271 17.54 -7.86 54.14
CA THR A 271 18.50 -8.90 54.57
C THR A 271 18.91 -9.98 53.56
N SER A 272 18.58 -9.88 52.26
CA SER A 272 19.09 -10.85 51.28
C SER A 272 20.00 -10.19 50.23
N ASN A 273 21.21 -10.73 50.05
CA ASN A 273 22.14 -10.36 48.99
C ASN A 273 21.71 -10.85 47.59
N SER A 274 20.46 -11.32 47.44
CA SER A 274 19.89 -11.73 46.17
C SER A 274 19.16 -10.58 45.49
N SER A 275 19.21 -10.51 44.16
CA SER A 275 18.34 -9.63 43.34
C SER A 275 16.86 -10.03 43.41
N ASP A 276 16.58 -11.19 44.02
CA ASP A 276 15.28 -11.81 44.04
C ASP A 276 14.55 -11.52 45.36
N LEU A 277 13.29 -11.12 45.23
CA LEU A 277 12.35 -10.88 46.32
C LEU A 277 11.76 -12.19 46.84
N TYR A 278 11.51 -13.16 45.95
CA TYR A 278 11.01 -14.49 46.30
C TYR A 278 11.38 -15.51 45.22
N THR A 279 11.79 -16.71 45.62
CA THR A 279 12.08 -17.84 44.72
C THR A 279 11.03 -18.93 44.92
N PHE A 280 10.58 -19.50 43.81
CA PHE A 280 9.73 -20.69 43.79
C PHE A 280 10.63 -21.85 43.36
N GLU A 281 10.76 -22.83 44.25
CA GLU A 281 11.61 -24.00 44.06
C GLU A 281 10.76 -25.24 43.78
N ASP A 282 11.25 -26.14 42.95
CA ASP A 282 10.67 -27.47 42.78
C ASP A 282 11.00 -28.39 43.97
N SER A 283 10.51 -29.63 43.93
CA SER A 283 10.73 -30.62 44.98
C SER A 283 12.20 -31.02 45.18
N ASP A 284 13.07 -30.69 44.23
CA ASP A 284 14.50 -30.97 44.25
C ASP A 284 15.31 -29.74 44.68
N GLY A 285 14.64 -28.61 44.98
CA GLY A 285 15.25 -27.35 45.40
C GLY A 285 15.73 -26.46 44.25
N ASN A 286 15.36 -26.76 43.00
CA ASN A 286 15.72 -25.91 41.87
C ASN A 286 14.74 -24.76 41.72
N ILE A 287 15.26 -23.54 41.52
CA ILE A 287 14.43 -22.35 41.30
C ILE A 287 13.78 -22.42 39.91
N VAL A 288 12.46 -22.56 39.88
CA VAL A 288 11.65 -22.64 38.64
C VAL A 288 11.06 -21.28 38.24
N LEU A 289 10.90 -20.37 39.20
CA LEU A 289 10.37 -19.03 39.00
C LEU A 289 10.93 -18.11 40.09
N ARG A 290 11.26 -16.87 39.76
CA ARG A 290 11.72 -15.87 40.74
C ARG A 290 10.99 -14.55 40.53
N LEU A 291 10.52 -13.95 41.61
CA LEU A 291 10.06 -12.57 41.64
C LEU A 291 11.25 -11.72 42.06
N THR A 292 11.65 -10.77 41.22
CA THR A 292 12.80 -9.90 41.48
C THR A 292 12.40 -8.69 42.30
N LYS A 293 13.37 -8.05 42.97
CA LYS A 293 13.12 -6.86 43.82
C LYS A 293 12.58 -5.64 43.06
N ASN A 294 12.66 -5.63 41.73
CA ASN A 294 12.05 -4.60 40.88
C ASN A 294 10.63 -4.98 40.40
N GLY A 295 10.04 -6.05 40.93
CA GLY A 295 8.68 -6.49 40.62
C GLY A 295 8.55 -7.39 39.39
N MET A 296 9.66 -7.79 38.74
CA MET A 296 9.61 -8.66 37.56
C MET A 296 9.61 -10.14 37.93
N LEU A 297 8.69 -10.90 37.36
CA LEU A 297 8.72 -12.37 37.34
C LEU A 297 9.71 -12.86 36.27
N ARG A 298 10.59 -13.78 36.64
CA ARG A 298 11.64 -14.33 35.76
C ARG A 298 11.64 -15.86 35.87
N SER A 299 11.83 -16.53 34.75
CA SER A 299 12.11 -17.97 34.63
C SER A 299 12.90 -18.19 33.34
N GLY A 300 13.51 -19.36 33.15
CA GLY A 300 14.24 -19.65 31.89
C GLY A 300 13.39 -19.44 30.63
N GLN A 301 12.08 -19.73 30.70
CA GLN A 301 11.14 -19.51 29.59
C GLN A 301 10.74 -18.03 29.44
N ILE A 302 10.50 -17.32 30.55
CA ILE A 302 10.13 -15.89 30.54
C ILE A 302 11.30 -15.02 30.08
N ASP A 303 12.54 -15.39 30.44
CA ASP A 303 13.75 -14.69 30.01
C ASP A 303 14.03 -14.93 28.51
N GLY A 304 13.75 -16.13 27.99
CA GLY A 304 13.79 -16.42 26.56
C GLY A 304 12.79 -15.58 25.75
N LEU A 305 11.57 -15.37 26.27
CA LEU A 305 10.57 -14.52 25.64
C LEU A 305 10.96 -13.04 25.62
N HIS A 306 11.51 -12.51 26.73
CA HIS A 306 12.00 -11.13 26.76
C HIS A 306 13.13 -10.90 25.76
N ASN A 307 14.09 -11.82 25.67
CA ASN A 307 15.18 -11.70 24.69
C ASN A 307 14.68 -11.72 23.23
N ALA A 308 13.64 -12.50 22.93
CA ALA A 308 13.03 -12.52 21.61
C ALA A 308 12.32 -11.18 21.26
N VAL A 309 11.67 -10.56 22.24
CA VAL A 309 11.03 -9.24 22.10
C VAL A 309 12.08 -8.14 21.89
N ASP A 310 13.18 -8.17 22.64
CA ASP A 310 14.26 -7.18 22.49
C ASP A 310 14.97 -7.29 21.13
N ALA A 311 15.16 -8.51 20.62
CA ALA A 311 15.69 -8.74 19.27
C ALA A 311 14.77 -8.17 18.17
N LEU A 312 13.46 -8.28 18.34
CA LEU A 312 12.47 -7.67 17.44
C LEU A 312 12.51 -6.13 17.49
N GLU A 313 12.70 -5.53 18.67
CA GLU A 313 12.90 -4.08 18.78
C GLU A 313 14.18 -3.58 18.12
N TYR A 314 15.28 -4.34 18.25
CA TYR A 314 16.55 -4.01 17.62
C TYR A 314 16.47 -4.05 16.09
N LEU A 315 15.83 -5.09 15.53
CA LEU A 315 15.57 -5.18 14.08
C LEU A 315 14.73 -3.99 13.58
N LYS A 316 13.71 -3.55 14.33
CA LYS A 316 12.93 -2.33 14.00
C LYS A 316 13.75 -1.04 14.02
N LYS A 317 14.86 -0.97 14.75
CA LYS A 317 15.75 0.21 14.76
C LYS A 317 16.68 0.21 13.56
N LEU A 318 17.26 -0.93 13.20
CA LEU A 318 18.08 -1.09 11.99
C LEU A 318 17.26 -0.83 10.72
N SER A 319 16.01 -1.28 10.70
CA SER A 319 15.08 -1.07 9.59
C SER A 319 14.85 0.43 9.31
N LYS A 320 14.88 1.30 10.33
CA LYS A 320 14.70 2.75 10.16
C LYS A 320 15.92 3.51 9.62
N GLN A 321 17.09 2.85 9.50
CA GLN A 321 18.36 3.50 9.14
C GLN A 321 18.80 3.23 7.68
N SER A 322 18.07 2.40 6.93
CA SER A 322 18.43 2.09 5.54
C SER A 322 17.77 3.07 4.56
N ASP A 323 18.54 3.52 3.56
CA ASP A 323 18.03 4.29 2.41
C ASP A 323 17.34 3.39 1.37
N ASP A 324 17.45 2.06 1.50
CA ASP A 324 16.81 1.08 0.62
C ASP A 324 15.28 1.08 0.82
N SER A 325 14.52 1.09 -0.27
CA SER A 325 13.06 0.94 -0.24
C SER A 325 12.63 -0.41 0.33
N LYS A 326 13.48 -1.44 0.17
CA LYS A 326 13.29 -2.82 0.60
C LYS A 326 14.26 -3.13 1.74
N LEU A 327 13.81 -2.84 2.96
CA LEU A 327 14.62 -2.96 4.17
C LEU A 327 15.12 -4.38 4.43
N ILE A 328 14.29 -5.37 4.12
CA ILE A 328 14.62 -6.79 4.26
C ILE A 328 14.17 -7.46 2.98
N ARG A 329 15.10 -8.05 2.22
CA ARG A 329 14.81 -8.80 1.01
C ARG A 329 14.80 -10.29 1.32
N PHE A 330 13.78 -10.98 0.83
CA PHE A 330 13.73 -12.43 0.82
C PHE A 330 14.10 -12.87 -0.60
N GLU A 331 15.25 -13.52 -0.76
CA GLU A 331 15.77 -13.96 -2.05
C GLU A 331 15.97 -15.48 -2.03
N ASP A 332 15.80 -16.14 -3.19
CA ASP A 332 16.20 -17.56 -3.33
C ASP A 332 17.72 -17.71 -3.52
N ALA A 333 18.17 -18.96 -3.68
CA ALA A 333 19.58 -19.28 -3.86
C ALA A 333 20.18 -18.68 -5.15
N GLU A 334 19.34 -18.40 -6.16
CA GLU A 334 19.70 -17.73 -7.41
C GLU A 334 19.60 -16.20 -7.36
N LYS A 335 19.24 -15.61 -6.20
CA LYS A 335 19.01 -14.17 -5.96
C LYS A 335 17.75 -13.59 -6.63
N ASN A 336 16.74 -14.40 -6.93
CA ASN A 336 15.45 -13.88 -7.32
C ASN A 336 14.69 -13.38 -6.09
N LEU A 337 14.10 -12.18 -6.18
CA LEU A 337 13.35 -11.56 -5.09
C LEU A 337 11.99 -12.26 -4.90
N LEU A 338 11.83 -12.95 -3.76
CA LEU A 338 10.61 -13.65 -3.34
C LEU A 338 9.64 -12.73 -2.57
N GLY A 339 10.18 -11.70 -1.91
CA GLY A 339 9.41 -10.71 -1.16
C GLY A 339 10.32 -9.73 -0.43
N TYR A 340 9.74 -8.77 0.27
CA TYR A 340 10.47 -7.84 1.12
C TYR A 340 9.60 -7.27 2.24
N VAL A 341 10.29 -6.72 3.25
CA VAL A 341 9.70 -5.75 4.17
C VAL A 341 10.09 -4.36 3.68
N ASP A 342 9.10 -3.52 3.40
CA ASP A 342 9.36 -2.15 2.98
C ASP A 342 9.71 -1.25 4.18
N LYS A 343 10.09 0.01 3.89
CA LYS A 343 10.47 0.96 4.94
C LYS A 343 9.38 1.44 5.87
N PHE A 344 8.14 1.07 5.60
CA PHE A 344 6.98 1.35 6.43
C PHE A 344 6.56 0.14 7.27
N GLY A 345 7.26 -0.99 7.09
CA GLY A 345 7.01 -2.23 7.81
C GLY A 345 5.94 -3.10 7.17
N ASN A 346 5.55 -2.85 5.92
CA ASN A 346 4.63 -3.71 5.19
C ASN A 346 5.38 -4.94 4.69
N TRP A 347 4.75 -6.10 4.81
CA TRP A 347 5.29 -7.38 4.36
C TRP A 347 4.71 -7.68 2.97
N VAL A 348 5.55 -7.60 1.95
CA VAL A 348 5.16 -7.78 0.56
C VAL A 348 5.79 -9.05 0.00
N PHE A 349 4.98 -10.06 -0.30
CA PHE A 349 5.44 -11.30 -0.94
C PHE A 349 4.80 -11.45 -2.31
N ASN A 350 5.59 -11.69 -3.35
CA ASN A 350 5.10 -11.70 -4.75
C ASN A 350 4.22 -10.50 -5.13
N GLY A 351 4.48 -9.33 -4.56
CA GLY A 351 3.71 -8.10 -4.81
C GLY A 351 2.38 -7.98 -4.06
N VAL A 352 2.10 -8.89 -3.12
CA VAL A 352 0.91 -8.85 -2.26
C VAL A 352 1.28 -8.37 -0.87
N ASP A 353 0.63 -7.30 -0.40
CA ASP A 353 0.68 -6.90 1.02
C ASP A 353 -0.14 -7.91 1.85
N VAL A 354 0.56 -8.72 2.64
CA VAL A 354 -0.03 -9.80 3.44
C VAL A 354 -1.01 -9.27 4.49
N LEU A 355 -0.69 -8.14 5.13
CA LEU A 355 -1.51 -7.60 6.20
C LEU A 355 -2.83 -7.07 5.65
N ASN A 356 -2.77 -6.43 4.49
CA ASN A 356 -3.97 -5.93 3.83
C ASN A 356 -4.87 -7.07 3.33
N GLU A 357 -4.31 -8.14 2.75
CA GLU A 357 -5.13 -9.30 2.34
C GLU A 357 -5.78 -10.01 3.53
N ILE A 358 -5.06 -10.17 4.64
CA ILE A 358 -5.66 -10.69 5.88
C ILE A 358 -6.83 -9.82 6.35
N ASN A 359 -6.73 -8.50 6.18
CA ASN A 359 -7.80 -7.57 6.57
C ASN A 359 -8.99 -7.59 5.60
N GLU A 360 -8.77 -7.75 4.30
CA GLU A 360 -9.83 -7.93 3.30
C GLU A 360 -10.54 -9.28 3.47
N LEU A 361 -9.79 -10.37 3.69
CA LEU A 361 -10.36 -11.69 4.00
C LEU A 361 -11.21 -11.68 5.29
N LYS A 362 -10.81 -10.91 6.31
CA LYS A 362 -11.61 -10.72 7.53
C LYS A 362 -12.92 -9.96 7.27
N LYS A 363 -12.96 -9.07 6.27
CA LYS A 363 -14.17 -8.31 5.89
C LYS A 363 -15.13 -9.14 5.05
N PHE A 364 -14.63 -10.02 4.17
CA PHE A 364 -15.44 -10.80 3.22
C PHE A 364 -15.63 -12.26 3.65
N LYS A 365 -16.10 -12.48 4.89
CA LYS A 365 -16.24 -13.80 5.54
C LYS A 365 -17.02 -14.89 4.77
N ASN A 366 -17.66 -14.62 3.62
CA ASN A 366 -18.34 -15.64 2.83
C ASN A 366 -18.50 -15.24 1.33
N LYS A 367 -18.13 -16.18 0.45
CA LYS A 367 -18.35 -16.29 -1.02
C LYS A 367 -17.18 -15.88 -1.93
N ALA A 368 -16.42 -16.88 -2.37
CA ALA A 368 -15.69 -16.82 -3.64
C ALA A 368 -16.70 -16.92 -4.79
N GLN A 369 -17.15 -15.77 -5.30
CA GLN A 369 -17.74 -15.71 -6.64
C GLN A 369 -16.61 -15.72 -7.66
N THR A 370 -16.85 -16.34 -8.81
CA THR A 370 -16.00 -16.30 -10.01
C THR A 370 -15.71 -14.84 -10.37
N VAL A 371 -14.53 -14.35 -9.96
CA VAL A 371 -14.07 -13.01 -10.32
C VAL A 371 -13.61 -13.10 -11.77
N THR A 372 -14.41 -12.57 -12.69
CA THR A 372 -13.91 -12.19 -14.01
C THR A 372 -12.70 -11.28 -13.76
N ALA A 373 -11.48 -11.71 -14.12
CA ALA A 373 -10.29 -10.89 -13.94
C ALA A 373 -10.49 -9.57 -14.69
N LEU A 374 -10.87 -8.52 -13.97
CA LEU A 374 -10.96 -7.19 -14.52
C LEU A 374 -9.53 -6.81 -14.91
N LYS A 375 -9.30 -6.39 -16.16
CA LYS A 375 -8.04 -5.77 -16.61
C LYS A 375 -7.88 -4.36 -16.00
N GLN A 376 -8.17 -4.26 -14.71
CA GLN A 376 -8.29 -3.02 -13.97
C GLN A 376 -7.90 -3.29 -12.53
N VAL A 377 -6.95 -2.51 -12.04
CA VAL A 377 -6.71 -2.39 -10.60
C VAL A 377 -7.63 -1.30 -10.07
N ALA A 378 -8.35 -1.59 -9.00
CA ALA A 378 -9.17 -0.59 -8.30
C ALA A 378 -8.65 -0.41 -6.88
N VAL A 379 -8.31 0.81 -6.52
CA VAL A 379 -7.88 1.20 -5.18
C VAL A 379 -8.83 2.25 -4.62
N LYS A 380 -8.88 2.38 -3.29
CA LYS A 380 -9.62 3.48 -2.65
C LYS A 380 -8.95 4.82 -2.96
N ALA A 381 -9.72 5.91 -2.86
CA ALA A 381 -9.13 7.24 -2.85
C ALA A 381 -8.21 7.33 -1.62
N PRO A 382 -6.92 7.65 -1.80
CA PRO A 382 -5.96 7.62 -0.71
C PRO A 382 -6.20 8.76 0.27
N GLU A 383 -6.25 8.42 1.55
CA GLU A 383 -6.26 9.31 2.70
C GLU A 383 -4.83 9.65 3.15
N SER A 384 -3.86 8.78 2.90
CA SER A 384 -2.44 9.02 3.19
C SER A 384 -1.62 9.34 1.91
N LEU A 385 -0.31 9.48 2.09
CA LEU A 385 0.62 9.81 1.02
C LEU A 385 0.81 8.62 0.07
N ILE A 386 0.55 8.81 -1.23
CA ILE A 386 0.83 7.79 -2.25
C ILE A 386 2.34 7.60 -2.35
N GLN A 387 2.77 6.35 -2.48
CA GLN A 387 4.17 6.02 -2.69
C GLN A 387 4.35 5.31 -4.02
N ILE A 388 5.32 5.77 -4.79
CA ILE A 388 5.59 5.30 -6.14
C ILE A 388 7.07 4.92 -6.21
N TYR A 389 7.34 3.66 -6.53
CA TYR A 389 8.68 3.15 -6.75
C TYR A 389 8.78 2.70 -8.20
N LEU A 390 9.64 3.35 -8.97
CA LEU A 390 9.92 2.99 -10.34
C LEU A 390 11.33 2.40 -10.40
N THR A 391 11.46 1.21 -10.96
CA THR A 391 12.75 0.49 -11.05
C THR A 391 13.00 0.06 -12.49
N ASP A 392 14.24 -0.37 -12.78
CA ASP A 392 14.70 -0.67 -14.13
C ASP A 392 14.49 0.51 -15.10
N VAL A 393 14.50 1.74 -14.56
CA VAL A 393 14.31 2.97 -15.33
C VAL A 393 15.68 3.38 -15.89
N PRO A 394 15.84 3.59 -17.21
CA PRO A 394 17.09 4.09 -17.78
C PRO A 394 17.33 5.55 -17.39
N ALA A 395 18.36 6.18 -17.95
CA ALA A 395 18.62 7.60 -17.74
C ALA A 395 17.37 8.46 -18.02
N LEU A 396 17.04 9.36 -17.09
CA LEU A 396 15.85 10.18 -17.16
C LEU A 396 15.98 11.24 -18.26
N PRO A 397 14.99 11.37 -19.17
CA PRO A 397 14.95 12.45 -20.13
C PRO A 397 14.91 13.82 -19.46
N ASP A 398 15.66 14.77 -20.02
CA ASP A 398 15.68 16.16 -19.61
C ASP A 398 14.63 17.02 -20.35
N ALA A 399 14.01 16.48 -21.40
CA ALA A 399 13.01 17.13 -22.23
C ALA A 399 11.90 16.17 -22.69
N LYS A 400 10.88 16.73 -23.34
CA LYS A 400 9.76 16.00 -23.93
C LYS A 400 10.16 15.20 -25.17
N GLY A 401 9.35 14.20 -25.52
CA GLY A 401 9.47 13.43 -26.77
C GLY A 401 10.26 12.13 -26.63
N THR A 402 10.97 11.92 -25.51
CA THR A 402 11.60 10.65 -25.20
C THR A 402 10.73 9.85 -24.23
N VAL A 403 10.24 8.71 -24.70
CA VAL A 403 9.53 7.73 -23.88
C VAL A 403 10.53 6.71 -23.38
N ILE A 404 10.56 6.51 -22.07
CA ILE A 404 11.33 5.44 -21.42
C ILE A 404 10.38 4.44 -20.76
N SER A 405 10.89 3.27 -20.39
CA SER A 405 10.12 2.23 -19.72
C SER A 405 10.83 1.72 -18.48
N GLY A 406 10.05 1.14 -17.57
CA GLY A 406 10.55 0.49 -16.37
C GLY A 406 9.47 -0.38 -15.72
N LYS A 407 9.69 -0.76 -14.48
CA LYS A 407 8.70 -1.40 -13.61
C LYS A 407 8.20 -0.39 -12.60
N GLY A 408 6.95 -0.54 -12.17
CA GLY A 408 6.34 0.36 -11.21
C GLY A 408 5.61 -0.41 -10.12
N GLU A 409 5.86 0.00 -8.88
CA GLU A 409 5.19 -0.45 -7.67
C GLU A 409 4.52 0.77 -7.03
N PHE A 410 3.20 0.68 -6.83
CA PHE A 410 2.38 1.79 -6.36
C PHE A 410 1.63 1.39 -5.09
N HIS A 411 1.66 2.25 -4.08
CA HIS A 411 1.03 2.04 -2.77
C HIS A 411 0.01 3.12 -2.44
N PHE A 412 -1.15 2.68 -1.96
CA PHE A 412 -2.33 3.46 -1.60
C PHE A 412 -2.92 2.92 -0.29
N ASP A 413 -2.60 3.53 0.85
CA ASP A 413 -3.17 3.18 2.17
C ASP A 413 -3.18 1.66 2.46
N GLY A 414 -2.05 0.98 2.24
CA GLY A 414 -1.91 -0.48 2.42
C GLY A 414 -2.38 -1.35 1.25
N GLN A 415 -2.99 -0.76 0.22
CA GLN A 415 -3.20 -1.44 -1.08
C GLN A 415 -2.01 -1.17 -1.98
N SER A 416 -1.50 -2.21 -2.65
CA SER A 416 -0.42 -2.05 -3.62
C SER A 416 -0.68 -2.82 -4.90
N PHE A 417 -0.03 -2.40 -5.97
CA PHE A 417 0.02 -3.17 -7.22
C PHE A 417 1.33 -2.92 -7.96
N ASN A 418 1.71 -3.93 -8.75
CA ASN A 418 2.88 -3.90 -9.60
C ASN A 418 2.46 -3.88 -11.08
N CYS A 419 3.25 -3.20 -11.89
CA CYS A 419 3.04 -3.14 -13.33
C CYS A 419 4.32 -2.79 -14.09
N PHE A 420 4.23 -2.87 -15.41
CA PHE A 420 5.23 -2.25 -16.29
C PHE A 420 4.77 -0.84 -16.66
N VAL A 421 5.70 0.09 -16.74
CA VAL A 421 5.38 1.50 -17.00
C VAL A 421 6.06 2.03 -18.25
N LYS A 422 5.39 2.97 -18.93
CA LYS A 422 6.04 3.96 -19.80
C LYS A 422 6.04 5.31 -19.11
N MET A 423 7.13 6.04 -19.24
CA MET A 423 7.29 7.39 -18.70
C MET A 423 7.68 8.37 -19.80
N GLU A 424 7.10 9.57 -19.75
CA GLU A 424 7.49 10.69 -20.60
C GLU A 424 7.42 11.99 -19.80
N VAL A 425 8.35 12.92 -20.05
CA VAL A 425 8.30 14.26 -19.46
C VAL A 425 6.99 14.95 -19.84
N GLN A 426 6.31 15.52 -18.85
CA GLN A 426 5.03 16.20 -19.00
C GLN A 426 5.18 17.72 -18.81
N GLY A 427 4.34 18.50 -19.51
CA GLY A 427 4.26 19.97 -19.35
C GLY A 427 4.86 20.75 -20.51
N ALA A 428 4.58 22.06 -20.60
CA ALA A 428 5.16 22.93 -21.62
C ALA A 428 6.40 23.63 -21.06
N SER A 429 6.25 24.79 -20.45
CA SER A 429 7.33 25.49 -19.74
C SER A 429 7.94 24.63 -18.63
N SER A 430 7.12 23.85 -17.92
CA SER A 430 7.58 22.99 -16.82
C SER A 430 8.48 21.83 -17.25
N ALA A 431 8.52 21.48 -18.54
CA ALA A 431 9.50 20.52 -19.05
C ALA A 431 10.95 21.04 -18.93
N SER A 432 11.14 22.37 -18.87
CA SER A 432 12.46 22.98 -18.69
C SER A 432 12.97 22.99 -17.25
N TYR A 433 12.11 22.72 -16.26
CA TYR A 433 12.48 22.76 -14.85
C TYR A 433 13.39 21.59 -14.46
N ALA A 434 14.23 21.77 -13.43
CA ALA A 434 15.17 20.74 -12.98
C ALA A 434 14.46 19.43 -12.61
N LYS A 435 13.35 19.54 -11.86
CA LYS A 435 12.47 18.43 -11.52
C LYS A 435 11.31 18.36 -12.52
N LYS A 436 11.22 17.27 -13.27
CA LYS A 436 10.20 17.03 -14.30
C LYS A 436 8.88 16.56 -13.73
N ASN A 437 7.79 16.89 -14.41
CA ASN A 437 6.54 16.16 -14.30
C ASN A 437 6.61 14.90 -15.18
N TRP A 438 5.89 13.84 -14.83
CA TRP A 438 5.89 12.58 -15.57
C TRP A 438 4.48 12.16 -15.94
N ASN A 439 4.24 11.89 -17.23
CA ASN A 439 3.16 10.97 -17.62
C ASN A 439 3.64 9.56 -17.32
N ILE A 440 2.81 8.75 -16.65
CA ILE A 440 3.11 7.36 -16.30
C ILE A 440 1.96 6.50 -16.83
N SER A 441 2.22 5.70 -17.87
CA SER A 441 1.27 4.77 -18.45
C SER A 441 1.51 3.35 -17.96
N PHE A 442 0.44 2.58 -17.68
CA PHE A 442 0.52 1.27 -17.02
C PHE A 442 0.22 0.10 -17.97
N PHE A 443 0.97 -0.99 -17.82
CA PHE A 443 0.86 -2.19 -18.64
C PHE A 443 0.96 -3.44 -17.77
N SER A 444 0.19 -4.48 -18.13
CA SER A 444 0.21 -5.76 -17.42
C SER A 444 1.24 -6.75 -17.99
N ASP A 445 1.98 -6.38 -19.03
CA ASP A 445 2.98 -7.21 -19.70
C ASP A 445 4.28 -6.44 -19.96
N GLN A 446 5.41 -7.15 -19.90
CA GLN A 446 6.74 -6.58 -20.11
C GLN A 446 6.93 -6.02 -21.53
N ALA A 447 6.21 -6.55 -22.51
CA ALA A 447 6.25 -6.07 -23.89
C ALA A 447 5.48 -4.74 -24.08
N LEU A 448 4.80 -4.24 -23.03
CA LEU A 448 4.04 -2.98 -23.03
C LEU A 448 2.95 -2.94 -24.11
N THR A 449 2.29 -4.08 -24.35
CA THR A 449 1.26 -4.24 -25.39
C THR A 449 -0.16 -4.30 -24.82
N LYS A 450 -0.30 -4.63 -23.53
CA LYS A 450 -1.57 -4.78 -22.81
C LYS A 450 -1.68 -3.66 -21.76
N ALA A 451 -2.31 -2.57 -22.17
CA ALA A 451 -2.61 -1.47 -21.26
C ALA A 451 -3.43 -1.97 -20.05
N MET A 452 -3.08 -1.49 -18.87
CA MET A 452 -3.74 -1.77 -17.60
C MET A 452 -4.42 -0.50 -17.10
N ASN A 453 -5.69 -0.58 -16.72
CA ASN A 453 -6.37 0.57 -16.14
C ASN A 453 -6.23 0.60 -14.61
N VAL A 454 -6.02 1.78 -14.06
CA VAL A 454 -6.01 2.04 -12.61
C VAL A 454 -7.21 2.93 -12.28
N LYS A 455 -8.08 2.47 -11.39
CA LYS A 455 -9.23 3.23 -10.86
C LYS A 455 -8.93 3.63 -9.43
N ILE A 456 -8.88 4.93 -9.16
CA ILE A 456 -8.68 5.48 -7.82
C ILE A 456 -10.02 6.03 -7.32
N GLY A 457 -10.60 5.37 -6.32
CA GLY A 457 -11.87 5.77 -5.73
C GLY A 457 -13.03 5.83 -6.73
N ASP A 458 -13.70 6.98 -6.77
CA ASP A 458 -14.85 7.28 -7.63
C ASP A 458 -14.46 7.69 -9.07
N LEU A 459 -13.17 7.93 -9.33
CA LEU A 459 -12.69 8.40 -10.63
C LEU A 459 -12.87 7.36 -11.74
N LEU A 460 -12.93 7.83 -12.99
CA LEU A 460 -12.87 6.97 -14.17
C LEU A 460 -11.54 6.17 -14.21
N PRO A 461 -11.54 4.88 -14.62
CA PRO A 461 -10.30 4.12 -14.76
C PRO A 461 -9.37 4.72 -15.83
N HIS A 462 -8.07 4.85 -15.52
CA HIS A 462 -7.08 5.42 -16.41
C HIS A 462 -5.90 4.48 -16.65
N ASP A 463 -5.48 4.36 -17.90
CA ASP A 463 -4.27 3.65 -18.34
C ASP A 463 -2.99 4.49 -18.21
N GLU A 464 -3.13 5.77 -17.87
CA GLU A 464 -2.02 6.66 -17.57
C GLU A 464 -2.50 7.80 -16.66
N LEU A 465 -1.68 8.06 -15.66
CA LEU A 465 -1.83 9.15 -14.68
C LEU A 465 -0.59 10.06 -14.74
N VAL A 466 -0.67 11.22 -14.10
CA VAL A 466 0.43 12.20 -14.08
C VAL A 466 1.00 12.34 -12.67
N PHE A 467 2.33 12.34 -12.58
CA PHE A 467 3.05 12.86 -11.42
C PHE A 467 3.43 14.32 -11.71
N LYS A 468 2.82 15.25 -10.99
CA LYS A 468 3.08 16.69 -11.02
C LYS A 468 4.06 17.04 -9.90
N SER A 469 5.25 17.50 -10.28
CA SER A 469 6.31 17.91 -9.35
C SER A 469 6.05 19.24 -8.65
N ASN A 470 5.05 20.01 -9.10
CA ASN A 470 4.69 21.33 -8.56
C ASN A 470 5.90 22.26 -8.32
N TRP A 471 6.86 22.25 -9.25
CA TRP A 471 8.19 22.86 -9.06
C TRP A 471 8.17 24.32 -8.57
N ILE A 472 7.28 25.14 -9.13
CA ILE A 472 7.18 26.56 -8.78
C ILE A 472 6.42 26.80 -7.46
N ASP A 473 5.66 25.81 -6.98
CA ASP A 473 4.86 25.88 -5.76
C ASP A 473 5.48 24.98 -4.68
N HIS A 474 6.36 25.56 -3.86
CA HIS A 474 7.01 24.85 -2.77
C HIS A 474 6.02 24.23 -1.79
N THR A 475 4.83 24.84 -1.66
CA THR A 475 3.78 24.29 -0.78
C THR A 475 3.24 22.95 -1.27
N ASN A 476 3.37 22.62 -2.57
CA ASN A 476 2.87 21.41 -3.21
C ASN A 476 1.34 21.21 -3.13
N ILE A 477 0.57 22.24 -2.73
CA ILE A 477 -0.87 22.09 -2.48
C ILE A 477 -1.76 22.84 -3.46
N ARG A 478 -1.30 23.90 -4.14
CA ARG A 478 -2.21 24.85 -4.83
C ARG A 478 -3.06 24.19 -5.91
N ASN A 479 -2.45 23.35 -6.74
CA ASN A 479 -3.16 22.56 -7.75
C ASN A 479 -4.27 21.70 -7.11
N ALA A 480 -3.92 20.78 -6.22
CA ALA A 480 -4.86 19.87 -5.59
C ALA A 480 -5.94 20.60 -4.78
N MET A 481 -5.57 21.64 -4.03
CA MET A 481 -6.48 22.48 -3.25
C MET A 481 -7.51 23.16 -4.15
N CYS A 482 -7.09 23.76 -5.27
CA CYS A 482 -8.00 24.44 -6.18
C CYS A 482 -8.97 23.48 -6.89
N TYR A 483 -8.54 22.27 -7.24
CA TYR A 483 -9.46 21.28 -7.80
C TYR A 483 -10.49 20.81 -6.78
N ARG A 484 -10.09 20.56 -5.53
CA ARG A 484 -11.02 20.23 -4.43
C ARG A 484 -12.00 21.38 -4.16
N LEU A 485 -11.53 22.62 -4.23
CA LEU A 485 -12.39 23.80 -4.11
C LEU A 485 -13.41 23.89 -5.26
N TRP A 486 -13.00 23.64 -6.50
CA TRP A 486 -13.94 23.57 -7.64
C TRP A 486 -14.98 22.46 -7.44
N GLU A 487 -14.57 21.31 -6.94
CA GLU A 487 -15.49 20.21 -6.62
C GLU A 487 -16.51 20.62 -5.55
N GLN A 488 -16.12 21.38 -4.52
CA GLN A 488 -17.06 21.95 -3.55
C GLN A 488 -18.04 22.95 -4.20
N PHE A 489 -17.59 23.78 -5.15
CA PHE A 489 -18.49 24.64 -5.93
C PHE A 489 -19.54 23.79 -6.64
N THR A 490 -19.12 22.80 -7.44
CA THR A 490 -20.06 21.96 -8.19
C THR A 490 -20.98 21.14 -7.28
N ALA A 491 -20.48 20.60 -6.16
CA ALA A 491 -21.25 19.80 -5.22
C ALA A 491 -22.37 20.59 -4.51
N SER A 492 -22.20 21.91 -4.34
CA SER A 492 -23.19 22.80 -3.73
C SER A 492 -24.32 23.25 -4.67
N ARG A 493 -24.26 22.87 -5.96
CA ARG A 493 -25.36 23.12 -6.90
C ARG A 493 -26.58 22.29 -6.51
N THR A 494 -27.77 22.87 -6.66
CA THR A 494 -29.05 22.18 -6.41
C THR A 494 -29.57 21.52 -7.68
N GLY A 495 -30.12 20.30 -7.56
CA GLY A 495 -30.71 19.57 -8.68
C GLY A 495 -29.71 18.69 -9.45
N TYR A 496 -30.16 18.21 -10.61
CA TYR A 496 -29.38 17.41 -11.55
C TYR A 496 -29.42 18.09 -12.94
N PRO A 497 -28.30 18.16 -13.68
CA PRO A 497 -26.95 17.73 -13.31
C PRO A 497 -26.25 18.71 -12.37
N ARG A 498 -25.34 18.19 -11.52
CA ARG A 498 -24.43 19.02 -10.71
C ARG A 498 -23.09 19.21 -11.41
N LEU A 499 -22.55 18.17 -12.05
CA LEU A 499 -21.30 18.26 -12.79
C LEU A 499 -21.58 18.58 -14.26
N GLU A 500 -20.66 19.29 -14.91
CA GLU A 500 -20.69 19.49 -16.36
C GLU A 500 -20.69 18.14 -17.09
N THR A 501 -19.91 17.18 -16.59
CA THR A 501 -19.77 15.82 -17.13
C THR A 501 -21.04 14.97 -17.04
N GLU A 502 -22.03 15.39 -16.27
CA GLU A 502 -23.33 14.71 -16.20
C GLU A 502 -24.32 15.17 -17.29
N LYS A 503 -24.08 16.33 -17.92
CA LYS A 503 -24.98 16.89 -18.94
C LYS A 503 -25.23 15.95 -20.14
N PRO A 504 -24.24 15.18 -20.64
CA PRO A 504 -24.48 14.21 -21.72
C PRO A 504 -25.50 13.11 -21.39
N TYR A 505 -25.77 12.84 -20.11
CA TYR A 505 -26.70 11.81 -19.67
C TYR A 505 -28.15 12.32 -19.54
N ILE A 506 -28.41 13.63 -19.70
CA ILE A 506 -29.76 14.19 -19.60
C ILE A 506 -30.68 13.52 -20.64
N GLY A 507 -31.81 12.98 -20.18
CA GLY A 507 -32.80 12.33 -21.03
C GLY A 507 -32.38 10.97 -21.59
N LYS A 508 -31.25 10.40 -21.12
CA LYS A 508 -30.80 9.05 -21.49
C LYS A 508 -31.36 8.00 -20.53
N THR A 509 -31.46 6.77 -21.01
CA THR A 509 -31.81 5.58 -20.21
C THR A 509 -30.94 4.39 -20.62
N GLY A 510 -30.94 3.33 -19.82
CA GLY A 510 -30.13 2.13 -20.10
C GLY A 510 -28.62 2.40 -20.05
N GLN A 511 -27.87 1.76 -20.93
CA GLN A 511 -26.40 1.85 -20.97
C GLN A 511 -25.89 3.29 -21.20
N ASP A 512 -26.60 4.08 -22.00
CA ASP A 512 -26.23 5.47 -22.32
C ASP A 512 -26.42 6.44 -21.14
N ALA A 513 -27.11 6.01 -20.06
CA ALA A 513 -27.28 6.79 -18.84
C ALA A 513 -26.28 6.43 -17.73
N LEU A 514 -25.42 5.43 -17.95
CA LEU A 514 -24.46 4.99 -16.94
C LEU A 514 -23.36 6.04 -16.75
N GLN A 515 -23.26 6.56 -15.52
CA GLN A 515 -22.15 7.42 -15.13
C GLN A 515 -20.84 6.63 -15.14
N ASN A 516 -19.78 7.22 -15.68
CA ASN A 516 -18.49 6.55 -15.88
C ASN A 516 -17.38 7.03 -14.94
N GLY A 517 -17.67 7.94 -14.01
CA GLY A 517 -16.69 8.53 -13.08
C GLY A 517 -15.90 9.72 -13.65
N ALA A 518 -16.29 10.28 -14.80
CA ALA A 518 -15.73 11.53 -15.30
C ALA A 518 -16.13 12.71 -14.39
N ASN A 519 -15.15 13.45 -13.88
CA ASN A 519 -15.37 14.55 -12.91
C ASN A 519 -15.08 15.95 -13.47
N GLY A 520 -14.54 16.07 -14.69
CA GLY A 520 -14.37 17.35 -15.39
C GLY A 520 -13.18 18.20 -14.95
N VAL A 521 -12.42 17.78 -13.94
CA VAL A 521 -11.17 18.43 -13.48
C VAL A 521 -10.16 17.37 -13.02
N PRO A 522 -8.86 17.65 -13.06
CA PRO A 522 -7.88 16.78 -12.42
C PRO A 522 -8.22 16.49 -10.95
N ARG A 523 -8.06 15.25 -10.52
CA ARG A 523 -8.02 14.90 -9.10
C ARG A 523 -6.62 14.42 -8.77
N LEU A 524 -5.97 15.16 -7.87
CA LEU A 524 -4.56 15.01 -7.51
C LEU A 524 -4.44 14.70 -6.02
N TYR A 525 -3.62 13.71 -5.69
CA TYR A 525 -3.31 13.27 -4.34
C TYR A 525 -1.84 13.50 -4.05
N SER A 526 -1.47 13.80 -2.80
CA SER A 526 -0.07 13.92 -2.39
C SER A 526 0.67 12.61 -2.66
N ALA A 527 1.88 12.68 -3.20
CA ALA A 527 2.68 11.53 -3.58
C ALA A 527 4.18 11.74 -3.35
N MET A 528 4.91 10.65 -3.14
CA MET A 528 6.37 10.57 -3.21
C MET A 528 6.80 9.60 -4.30
N LEU A 529 7.87 9.94 -5.01
CA LEU A 529 8.43 9.15 -6.11
C LEU A 529 9.89 8.78 -5.82
N TYR A 530 10.18 7.49 -5.97
CA TYR A 530 11.52 6.91 -6.00
C TYR A 530 11.79 6.34 -7.39
N ILE A 531 13.00 6.54 -7.89
CA ILE A 531 13.45 6.02 -9.19
C ILE A 531 14.76 5.28 -8.97
N ASN A 532 14.78 3.99 -9.29
CA ASN A 532 15.90 3.07 -9.04
C ASN A 532 16.42 3.16 -7.59
N ASP A 533 15.49 3.05 -6.64
CA ASP A 533 15.72 3.18 -5.19
C ASP A 533 16.26 4.54 -4.71
N GLU A 534 16.51 5.51 -5.61
CA GLU A 534 16.84 6.88 -5.23
C GLU A 534 15.57 7.73 -5.06
N PHE A 535 15.55 8.55 -4.02
CA PHE A 535 14.50 9.54 -3.83
C PHE A 535 14.52 10.57 -4.96
N TYR A 536 13.49 10.55 -5.80
CA TYR A 536 13.32 11.52 -6.87
C TYR A 536 12.63 12.79 -6.35
N GLY A 537 11.57 12.65 -5.54
CA GLY A 537 10.94 13.79 -4.90
C GLY A 537 9.46 13.64 -4.54
N ILE A 538 8.90 14.65 -3.87
CA ILE A 538 7.46 14.76 -3.61
C ILE A 538 6.71 15.48 -4.73
N GLY A 539 5.40 15.29 -4.82
CA GLY A 539 4.55 15.98 -5.78
C GLY A 539 3.11 15.52 -5.66
N SER A 540 2.30 15.75 -6.67
CA SER A 540 0.94 15.22 -6.71
C SER A 540 0.78 14.17 -7.80
N PHE A 541 0.02 13.11 -7.53
CA PHE A 541 -0.27 12.04 -8.48
C PHE A 541 -1.77 11.93 -8.73
N GLY A 542 -2.17 11.79 -9.99
CA GLY A 542 -3.59 11.61 -10.33
C GLY A 542 -3.95 11.90 -11.78
N THR A 543 -5.19 12.34 -12.00
CA THR A 543 -5.74 12.45 -13.37
C THR A 543 -5.26 13.71 -14.10
N ALA A 544 -5.28 13.65 -15.43
CA ALA A 544 -4.84 14.74 -16.31
C ALA A 544 -6.00 15.28 -17.19
N LYS A 545 -5.71 16.22 -18.09
CA LYS A 545 -6.68 16.81 -19.04
C LYS A 545 -7.09 15.88 -20.21
N LYS A 546 -7.39 14.61 -19.92
CA LYS A 546 -7.83 13.61 -20.93
C LYS A 546 -9.31 13.78 -21.26
N ARG A 547 -9.71 13.67 -22.53
CA ARG A 547 -11.11 13.82 -23.00
C ARG A 547 -12.13 12.99 -22.21
N ALA A 548 -11.76 11.77 -21.82
CA ALA A 548 -12.64 10.88 -21.06
C ALA A 548 -12.99 11.47 -19.69
N ASN A 549 -12.07 12.22 -19.07
CA ASN A 549 -12.31 12.90 -17.80
C ASN A 549 -13.36 14.02 -17.91
N TYR A 550 -13.62 14.51 -19.13
CA TYR A 550 -14.65 15.51 -19.43
C TYR A 550 -15.92 14.89 -20.02
N ASN A 551 -16.03 13.56 -20.06
CA ASN A 551 -17.12 12.83 -20.70
C ASN A 551 -17.35 13.24 -22.18
N ILE A 552 -16.25 13.51 -22.90
CA ILE A 552 -16.28 13.91 -24.31
C ILE A 552 -15.81 12.75 -25.20
N ALA A 553 -16.62 12.40 -26.19
CA ALA A 553 -16.30 11.37 -27.15
C ALA A 553 -15.17 11.80 -28.09
N LYS A 554 -14.40 10.82 -28.60
CA LYS A 554 -13.21 11.10 -29.42
C LYS A 554 -13.52 11.77 -30.77
N ASN A 555 -14.61 11.37 -31.43
CA ASN A 555 -14.85 11.67 -32.86
C ASN A 555 -16.28 12.11 -33.16
N LYS A 556 -16.92 12.85 -32.25
CA LYS A 556 -18.21 13.48 -32.53
C LYS A 556 -17.99 14.97 -32.84
N PRO A 557 -18.39 15.47 -34.02
CA PRO A 557 -18.05 16.83 -34.46
C PRO A 557 -18.42 17.98 -33.50
N LYS A 558 -19.49 17.78 -32.71
CA LYS A 558 -20.05 18.80 -31.82
C LYS A 558 -19.73 18.57 -30.33
N GLU A 559 -19.07 17.46 -30.00
CA GLU A 559 -18.49 17.27 -28.67
C GLU A 559 -17.04 17.75 -28.74
N ILE A 560 -16.82 18.98 -28.28
CA ILE A 560 -15.60 19.75 -28.50
C ILE A 560 -14.85 19.90 -27.17
N LEU A 561 -13.55 19.61 -27.18
CA LEU A 561 -12.62 19.90 -26.08
C LEU A 561 -11.41 20.63 -26.65
N ILE A 562 -11.24 21.89 -26.25
CA ILE A 562 -10.09 22.71 -26.59
C ILE A 562 -9.28 22.94 -25.31
N GLY A 563 -8.02 22.50 -25.32
CA GLY A 563 -7.04 22.93 -24.34
C GLY A 563 -6.43 24.26 -24.78
N MET A 564 -6.49 25.29 -23.92
CA MET A 564 -5.81 26.57 -24.21
C MET A 564 -4.35 26.47 -23.78
N ASP A 565 -3.51 25.92 -24.65
CA ASP A 565 -2.11 25.61 -24.32
C ASP A 565 -1.20 26.85 -24.40
N GLY A 566 -1.67 27.93 -25.04
CA GLY A 566 -1.11 29.28 -24.97
C GLY A 566 -2.20 30.32 -24.69
N TRP A 567 -1.81 31.59 -24.58
CA TRP A 567 -2.75 32.69 -24.38
C TRP A 567 -3.61 32.90 -25.65
N ASN A 568 -4.89 32.55 -25.56
CA ASN A 568 -5.86 32.71 -26.64
C ASN A 568 -7.00 33.64 -26.19
N ASP A 569 -7.57 34.43 -27.11
CA ASP A 569 -8.68 35.34 -26.81
C ASP A 569 -10.01 34.58 -26.91
N ILE A 570 -10.75 34.45 -25.80
CA ILE A 570 -12.02 33.73 -25.78
C ILE A 570 -13.12 34.41 -26.61
N THR A 571 -12.93 35.66 -27.02
CA THR A 571 -13.86 36.39 -27.90
C THR A 571 -13.51 36.30 -29.38
N ASN A 572 -12.32 35.78 -29.68
CA ASN A 572 -11.85 35.52 -31.02
C ASN A 572 -10.92 34.32 -30.97
N LEU A 573 -11.49 33.15 -30.72
CA LEU A 573 -10.74 31.92 -30.56
C LEU A 573 -9.96 31.64 -31.83
N GLU A 574 -8.64 31.75 -31.74
CA GLU A 574 -7.74 31.42 -32.84
C GLU A 574 -7.46 29.93 -32.81
N VAL A 575 -7.88 29.25 -33.87
CA VAL A 575 -7.83 27.79 -33.98
C VAL A 575 -7.06 27.33 -35.21
N THR A 576 -6.11 28.16 -35.68
CA THR A 576 -5.14 27.78 -36.71
C THR A 576 -3.69 27.72 -36.19
N ASN A 577 -3.41 28.34 -35.04
CA ASN A 577 -2.09 28.35 -34.43
C ASN A 577 -1.96 27.27 -33.32
N PRO A 578 -1.27 26.13 -33.56
CA PRO A 578 -1.16 25.03 -32.60
C PRO A 578 -0.37 25.37 -31.34
N THR A 579 0.24 26.56 -31.25
CA THR A 579 0.90 27.04 -30.02
C THR A 579 -0.09 27.69 -29.03
N LEU A 580 -1.28 28.10 -29.49
CA LEU A 580 -2.30 28.75 -28.65
C LEU A 580 -3.38 27.78 -28.18
N TYR A 581 -3.68 26.75 -28.97
CA TYR A 581 -4.74 25.79 -28.68
C TYR A 581 -4.34 24.37 -29.05
N GLU A 582 -4.94 23.42 -28.35
CA GLU A 582 -4.92 22.00 -28.66
C GLU A 582 -6.37 21.51 -28.79
N LEU A 583 -6.82 21.20 -30.01
CA LEU A 583 -8.12 20.57 -30.21
C LEU A 583 -8.04 19.07 -29.87
N LYS A 584 -8.31 18.74 -28.60
CA LYS A 584 -8.27 17.37 -28.09
C LYS A 584 -9.42 16.50 -28.58
N ALA A 585 -10.58 17.11 -28.80
CA ALA A 585 -11.74 16.45 -29.39
C ALA A 585 -12.58 17.45 -30.20
N PRO A 586 -13.13 17.04 -31.34
CA PRO A 586 -12.88 15.76 -32.00
C PRO A 586 -11.44 15.68 -32.54
N SER A 587 -10.84 14.47 -32.59
CA SER A 587 -9.50 14.31 -33.20
C SER A 587 -9.48 14.52 -34.72
N ASN A 588 -10.66 14.46 -35.36
CA ASN A 588 -10.87 14.79 -36.77
C ASN A 588 -11.98 15.86 -36.88
N PRO A 589 -11.65 17.16 -36.77
CA PRO A 589 -12.63 18.22 -36.88
C PRO A 589 -13.26 18.29 -38.28
N THR A 590 -14.54 18.63 -38.32
CA THR A 590 -15.31 18.80 -39.58
C THR A 590 -15.81 20.23 -39.72
N ALA A 591 -16.48 20.54 -40.83
CA ALA A 591 -17.13 21.83 -41.04
C ALA A 591 -18.10 22.20 -39.88
N ASP A 592 -18.78 21.22 -39.28
CA ASP A 592 -19.66 21.44 -38.12
C ASP A 592 -18.89 21.88 -36.87
N THR A 593 -17.70 21.32 -36.64
CA THR A 593 -16.82 21.71 -35.53
C THR A 593 -16.40 23.17 -35.68
N TRP A 594 -15.95 23.54 -36.88
CA TRP A 594 -15.51 24.91 -37.16
C TRP A 594 -16.67 25.91 -37.17
N ALA A 595 -17.85 25.50 -37.62
CA ALA A 595 -19.06 26.32 -37.51
C ALA A 595 -19.44 26.59 -36.05
N ALA A 596 -19.32 25.61 -35.15
CA ALA A 596 -19.55 25.81 -33.71
C ALA A 596 -18.62 26.86 -33.11
N ILE A 597 -17.32 26.79 -33.41
CA ILE A 597 -16.31 27.77 -32.94
C ILE A 597 -16.55 29.15 -33.55
N SER A 598 -16.87 29.22 -34.85
CA SER A 598 -17.20 30.49 -35.52
C SER A 598 -18.46 31.14 -34.92
N ASN A 599 -19.49 30.35 -34.63
CA ASN A 599 -20.70 30.84 -33.97
C ASN A 599 -20.43 31.36 -32.55
N TRP A 600 -19.56 30.70 -31.80
CA TRP A 600 -19.09 31.21 -30.51
C TRP A 600 -18.41 32.58 -30.66
N ASN A 601 -17.43 32.70 -31.57
CA ASN A 601 -16.74 33.97 -31.83
C ASN A 601 -17.76 35.06 -32.18
N ALA A 602 -18.68 34.80 -33.11
CA ALA A 602 -19.73 35.75 -33.50
C ALA A 602 -20.62 36.17 -32.31
N PHE A 603 -21.01 35.23 -31.44
CA PHE A 603 -21.79 35.50 -30.24
C PHE A 603 -21.08 36.46 -29.29
N THR A 604 -19.79 36.23 -29.01
CA THR A 604 -19.04 37.07 -28.04
C THR A 604 -18.86 38.52 -28.50
N GLN A 605 -18.91 38.77 -29.81
CA GLN A 605 -18.79 40.11 -30.42
C GLN A 605 -20.10 40.92 -30.40
N LEU A 606 -21.23 40.32 -30.01
CA LEU A 606 -22.52 41.02 -29.95
C LEU A 606 -22.51 42.18 -28.95
N SER A 607 -23.30 43.23 -29.23
CA SER A 607 -23.61 44.30 -28.27
C SER A 607 -24.24 43.75 -26.99
N ASP A 608 -24.13 44.45 -25.86
CA ASP A 608 -24.63 44.01 -24.54
C ASP A 608 -26.07 43.46 -24.56
N ALA A 609 -27.00 44.15 -25.22
CA ALA A 609 -28.40 43.72 -25.31
C ALA A 609 -28.56 42.40 -26.10
N ASN A 610 -27.90 42.31 -27.26
CA ASN A 610 -27.92 41.11 -28.10
C ASN A 610 -27.16 39.94 -27.46
N PHE A 611 -26.03 40.20 -26.79
CA PHE A 611 -25.31 39.21 -26.01
C PHE A 611 -26.21 38.65 -24.92
N THR A 612 -26.87 39.52 -24.14
CA THR A 612 -27.82 39.13 -23.09
C THR A 612 -28.94 38.24 -23.63
N ALA A 613 -29.53 38.62 -24.78
CA ALA A 613 -30.59 37.85 -25.42
C ALA A 613 -30.11 36.48 -25.92
N GLN A 614 -28.86 36.38 -26.38
CA GLN A 614 -28.29 35.14 -26.95
C GLN A 614 -27.54 34.27 -25.94
N ALA A 615 -27.21 34.78 -24.75
CA ALA A 615 -26.38 34.10 -23.77
C ALA A 615 -26.91 32.70 -23.41
N VAL A 616 -28.23 32.53 -23.31
CA VAL A 616 -28.87 31.23 -23.02
C VAL A 616 -28.61 30.15 -24.07
N ASN A 617 -28.24 30.53 -25.30
CA ASN A 617 -27.97 29.62 -26.41
C ASN A 617 -26.50 29.18 -26.47
N TYR A 618 -25.58 30.01 -25.95
CA TYR A 618 -24.14 29.82 -26.09
C TYR A 618 -23.41 29.58 -24.78
N LEU A 619 -23.99 29.96 -23.65
CA LEU A 619 -23.42 29.75 -22.32
C LEU A 619 -24.23 28.72 -21.54
N ASP A 620 -23.52 27.85 -20.83
CA ASP A 620 -24.10 27.22 -19.65
C ASP A 620 -24.05 28.22 -18.50
N LYS A 621 -25.23 28.76 -18.14
CA LYS A 621 -25.36 29.82 -17.12
C LYS A 621 -24.69 29.44 -15.79
N GLN A 622 -24.92 28.23 -15.29
CA GLN A 622 -24.40 27.80 -14.00
C GLN A 622 -22.87 27.72 -14.02
N ASN A 623 -22.30 27.09 -15.06
CA ASN A 623 -20.85 26.98 -15.21
C ASN A 623 -20.17 28.35 -15.39
N ALA A 624 -20.73 29.24 -16.22
CA ALA A 624 -20.16 30.57 -16.46
C ALA A 624 -20.11 31.42 -15.17
N ILE A 625 -21.16 31.33 -14.35
CA ILE A 625 -21.23 32.01 -13.04
C ILE A 625 -20.20 31.42 -12.06
N ASP A 626 -20.17 30.09 -11.91
CA ASP A 626 -19.24 29.43 -11.00
C ASP A 626 -17.78 29.68 -11.38
N PHE A 627 -17.46 29.61 -12.68
CA PHE A 627 -16.11 29.90 -13.17
C PHE A 627 -15.71 31.36 -12.93
N MET A 628 -16.60 32.34 -13.17
CA MET A 628 -16.31 33.75 -12.88
C MET A 628 -16.00 33.95 -11.41
N ILE A 629 -16.84 33.42 -10.51
CA ILE A 629 -16.64 33.57 -9.07
C ILE A 629 -15.37 32.85 -8.62
N PHE A 630 -15.14 31.62 -9.10
CA PHE A 630 -13.96 30.83 -8.78
C PHE A 630 -12.69 31.54 -9.20
N ALA A 631 -12.62 31.97 -10.47
CA ALA A 631 -11.47 32.68 -11.00
C ALA A 631 -11.23 33.97 -10.22
N GLU A 632 -12.25 34.80 -9.99
CA GLU A 632 -12.10 36.00 -9.16
C GLU A 632 -11.65 35.67 -7.73
N PHE A 633 -12.11 34.58 -7.13
CA PHE A 633 -11.71 34.18 -5.78
C PHE A 633 -10.25 33.75 -5.68
N VAL A 634 -9.81 32.80 -6.49
CA VAL A 634 -8.43 32.26 -6.42
C VAL A 634 -7.40 33.15 -7.14
N LYS A 635 -7.89 34.06 -7.99
CA LYS A 635 -7.13 34.97 -8.86
C LYS A 635 -6.04 34.26 -9.66
N CYS A 636 -6.47 33.35 -10.53
CA CYS A 636 -5.64 32.53 -11.41
C CYS A 636 -5.10 33.29 -12.64
N ARG A 637 -4.11 34.16 -12.43
CA ARG A 637 -3.55 35.05 -13.48
C ARG A 637 -2.90 34.34 -14.67
N ASP A 638 -2.35 33.14 -14.52
CA ASP A 638 -1.81 32.36 -15.65
C ASP A 638 -2.87 31.45 -16.30
N VAL A 639 -4.14 31.60 -15.91
CA VAL A 639 -5.27 30.86 -16.46
C VAL A 639 -6.18 31.81 -17.23
N VAL A 640 -6.53 32.96 -16.66
CA VAL A 640 -7.40 33.95 -17.29
C VAL A 640 -7.00 35.37 -16.91
N SER A 641 -6.95 36.24 -17.92
CA SER A 641 -6.76 37.67 -17.74
C SER A 641 -7.55 38.42 -18.80
N GLN A 642 -8.51 39.24 -18.38
CA GLN A 642 -9.44 39.90 -19.30
C GLN A 642 -10.16 38.85 -20.19
N ASN A 643 -10.15 39.01 -21.52
CA ASN A 643 -10.68 38.00 -22.45
C ASN A 643 -9.68 36.90 -22.78
N SER A 644 -8.40 37.06 -22.42
CA SER A 644 -7.39 36.06 -22.73
C SER A 644 -7.44 34.93 -21.72
N ALA A 645 -7.21 33.72 -22.21
CA ALA A 645 -7.21 32.53 -21.40
C ALA A 645 -6.13 31.55 -21.86
N LYS A 646 -5.58 30.82 -20.91
CA LYS A 646 -4.50 29.83 -21.03
C LYS A 646 -4.73 28.77 -19.96
N ASN A 647 -4.10 27.61 -20.06
CA ASN A 647 -4.05 26.59 -19.02
C ASN A 647 -5.42 26.09 -18.54
N PHE A 648 -6.53 26.30 -19.25
CA PHE A 648 -7.86 25.81 -18.89
C PHE A 648 -8.47 24.98 -20.02
N GLN A 649 -9.50 24.18 -19.73
CA GLN A 649 -10.22 23.43 -20.76
C GLN A 649 -11.54 24.10 -21.12
N PHE A 650 -11.74 24.31 -22.42
CA PHE A 650 -12.95 24.89 -22.98
C PHE A 650 -13.74 23.81 -23.71
N ILE A 651 -14.97 23.54 -23.26
CA ILE A 651 -15.72 22.36 -23.68
C ILE A 651 -17.10 22.67 -24.22
N SER A 652 -17.61 21.82 -25.10
CA SER A 652 -19.03 21.77 -25.51
C SER A 652 -19.47 20.33 -25.75
N TYR A 653 -20.72 20.00 -25.43
CA TYR A 653 -21.32 18.70 -25.75
C TYR A 653 -22.24 18.73 -26.98
N ASP A 654 -22.63 19.92 -27.44
CA ASP A 654 -23.62 20.11 -28.52
C ASP A 654 -23.17 21.08 -29.62
N GLY A 655 -21.97 21.66 -29.50
CA GLY A 655 -21.42 22.65 -30.41
C GLY A 655 -22.15 24.00 -30.37
N LYS A 656 -22.97 24.23 -29.34
CA LYS A 656 -23.71 25.47 -29.12
C LYS A 656 -23.31 26.11 -27.80
N LYS A 657 -23.50 25.38 -26.70
CA LYS A 657 -23.15 25.83 -25.36
C LYS A 657 -21.72 25.45 -25.04
N PHE A 658 -20.93 26.44 -24.67
CA PHE A 658 -19.58 26.23 -24.19
C PHE A 658 -19.47 26.47 -22.67
N MET A 659 -18.54 25.75 -22.06
CA MET A 659 -18.26 25.73 -20.62
C MET A 659 -16.76 25.89 -20.37
N PHE A 660 -16.45 26.47 -19.22
CA PHE A 660 -15.10 26.78 -18.74
C PHE A 660 -14.72 25.85 -17.60
N MET A 661 -13.60 25.13 -17.76
CA MET A 661 -13.13 24.16 -16.78
C MET A 661 -11.71 24.52 -16.31
N PRO A 662 -11.47 24.70 -15.00
CA PRO A 662 -10.16 25.07 -14.48
C PRO A 662 -9.13 23.95 -14.68
N TYR A 663 -7.89 24.32 -15.03
CA TYR A 663 -6.73 23.44 -15.14
C TYR A 663 -5.46 24.24 -14.82
N ASP A 664 -4.36 23.55 -14.49
CA ASP A 664 -3.06 24.12 -14.08
C ASP A 664 -3.17 25.27 -13.05
N MET A 665 -3.56 24.92 -11.83
CA MET A 665 -3.93 25.85 -10.76
C MET A 665 -2.80 26.04 -9.73
N ASP A 666 -1.55 26.08 -10.16
CA ASP A 666 -0.38 26.39 -9.30
C ASP A 666 -0.16 27.89 -9.11
N THR A 667 -0.63 28.75 -10.02
CA THR A 667 -0.42 30.20 -10.03
C THR A 667 -1.60 30.99 -9.43
N VAL A 668 -1.91 30.67 -8.18
CA VAL A 668 -3.07 31.18 -7.44
C VAL A 668 -2.69 31.72 -6.07
N PHE A 669 -3.60 32.49 -5.46
CA PHE A 669 -3.40 33.11 -4.16
C PHE A 669 -2.11 33.94 -4.12
N GLY A 670 -1.88 34.71 -5.18
CA GLY A 670 -0.75 35.64 -5.35
C GLY A 670 0.52 35.03 -5.95
N LEU A 671 0.68 33.71 -6.02
CA LEU A 671 1.91 33.10 -6.53
C LEU A 671 2.07 33.35 -8.05
N GLU A 672 3.22 33.89 -8.44
CA GLU A 672 3.57 34.16 -9.84
C GLU A 672 4.01 32.88 -10.59
N TRP A 673 3.89 32.88 -11.91
CA TRP A 673 4.16 31.75 -12.82
C TRP A 673 5.60 31.24 -12.83
N THR A 674 6.59 32.03 -12.39
CA THR A 674 7.95 31.52 -12.15
C THR A 674 8.13 30.93 -10.76
N GLY A 675 7.21 31.23 -9.84
CA GLY A 675 7.32 30.97 -8.41
C GLY A 675 8.26 31.92 -7.67
N ALA A 676 8.85 32.93 -8.33
CA ALA A 676 9.83 33.83 -7.73
C ALA A 676 9.22 35.02 -6.96
N ALA A 677 7.90 35.22 -7.05
CA ALA A 677 7.20 36.32 -6.38
C ALA A 677 5.79 35.92 -5.91
N VAL A 678 5.33 36.60 -4.86
CA VAL A 678 3.94 36.59 -4.41
C VAL A 678 3.39 38.01 -4.52
N TYR A 679 2.35 38.19 -5.33
CA TYR A 679 1.64 39.46 -5.47
C TYR A 679 0.60 39.65 -4.36
N ASP A 680 0.60 40.82 -3.72
CA ASP A 680 -0.44 41.25 -2.78
C ASP A 680 -1.60 41.96 -3.49
N ASP A 681 -1.92 41.54 -4.71
CA ASP A 681 -2.91 42.17 -5.57
C ASP A 681 -4.34 41.70 -5.25
N THR A 682 -4.73 41.80 -3.99
CA THR A 682 -5.98 41.20 -3.49
C THR A 682 -7.24 41.99 -3.91
N THR A 683 -7.07 43.16 -4.52
CA THR A 683 -8.16 44.02 -5.00
C THR A 683 -8.28 44.01 -6.53
N GLY A 684 -9.41 44.49 -7.04
CA GLY A 684 -9.68 44.63 -8.47
C GLY A 684 -10.06 43.30 -9.13
N SER A 685 -10.87 43.40 -10.19
CA SER A 685 -11.26 42.24 -11.00
C SER A 685 -10.14 41.88 -11.98
N GLN A 686 -9.88 40.59 -12.16
CA GLN A 686 -8.95 40.12 -13.21
C GLN A 686 -9.64 39.87 -14.54
N LEU A 687 -10.96 39.63 -14.51
CA LEU A 687 -11.77 39.29 -15.68
C LEU A 687 -12.47 40.51 -16.29
N VAL A 688 -13.01 41.38 -15.44
CA VAL A 688 -13.89 42.49 -15.82
C VAL A 688 -13.10 43.78 -15.89
N TRP A 689 -13.22 44.47 -17.02
CA TRP A 689 -12.77 45.84 -17.17
C TRP A 689 -13.83 46.67 -17.89
N ASN A 690 -13.73 47.99 -17.75
CA ASN A 690 -14.76 48.92 -18.23
C ASN A 690 -14.63 49.18 -19.74
N SER A 691 -14.99 48.18 -20.55
CA SER A 691 -15.04 48.26 -22.01
C SER A 691 -16.17 47.41 -22.58
N SER A 692 -16.78 47.87 -23.67
CA SER A 692 -17.76 47.08 -24.45
C SER A 692 -17.15 45.79 -25.02
N GLY A 693 -15.83 45.73 -25.20
CA GLY A 693 -15.10 44.53 -25.62
C GLY A 693 -14.92 43.48 -24.52
N SER A 694 -15.20 43.80 -23.25
CA SER A 694 -15.04 42.85 -22.15
C SER A 694 -16.13 41.78 -22.15
N PHE A 695 -15.76 40.54 -22.43
CA PHE A 695 -16.66 39.38 -22.38
C PHE A 695 -17.21 39.19 -20.97
N TRP A 696 -16.34 39.16 -19.97
CA TRP A 696 -16.76 38.92 -18.59
C TRP A 696 -17.59 40.06 -18.00
N ARG A 697 -17.41 41.30 -18.48
CA ARG A 697 -18.34 42.39 -18.16
C ARG A 697 -19.74 42.10 -18.73
N LYS A 698 -19.85 41.62 -19.98
CA LYS A 698 -21.14 41.23 -20.56
C LYS A 698 -21.77 40.08 -19.78
N VAL A 699 -21.00 39.04 -19.43
CA VAL A 699 -21.48 37.94 -18.56
C VAL A 699 -21.97 38.49 -17.22
N LYS A 700 -21.21 39.38 -16.58
CA LYS A 700 -21.61 40.00 -15.30
C LYS A 700 -22.90 40.79 -15.46
N LEU A 701 -23.03 41.60 -16.50
CA LEU A 701 -24.26 42.36 -16.78
C LEU A 701 -25.47 41.45 -17.03
N THR A 702 -25.29 40.38 -17.81
CA THR A 702 -26.37 39.44 -18.15
C THR A 702 -26.86 38.64 -16.94
N TYR A 703 -25.96 38.25 -16.03
CA TYR A 703 -26.26 37.36 -14.91
C TYR A 703 -26.01 37.95 -13.52
N ASN A 704 -25.94 39.28 -13.36
CA ASN A 704 -25.46 39.91 -12.11
C ASN A 704 -26.19 39.41 -10.86
N ALA A 705 -27.52 39.40 -10.91
CA ALA A 705 -28.33 38.96 -9.77
C ALA A 705 -28.05 37.48 -9.40
N ASP A 706 -27.86 36.61 -10.39
CA ASP A 706 -27.52 35.21 -10.16
C ASP A 706 -26.10 35.03 -9.66
N ILE A 707 -25.15 35.86 -10.11
CA ILE A 707 -23.76 35.87 -9.65
C ILE A 707 -23.70 36.28 -8.18
N GLU A 708 -24.38 37.36 -7.79
CA GLU A 708 -24.44 37.82 -6.41
C GLU A 708 -25.11 36.80 -5.50
N ALA A 709 -26.23 36.20 -5.94
CA ALA A 709 -26.91 35.14 -5.21
C ALA A 709 -26.02 33.91 -5.03
N ARG A 710 -25.31 33.50 -6.09
CA ARG A 710 -24.40 32.35 -6.05
C ARG A 710 -23.17 32.62 -5.18
N TYR A 711 -22.61 33.82 -5.25
CA TYR A 711 -21.52 34.23 -4.36
C TYR A 711 -21.97 34.19 -2.90
N LYS A 712 -23.13 34.78 -2.59
CA LYS A 712 -23.72 34.71 -1.25
C LYS A 712 -23.90 33.28 -0.77
N GLN A 713 -24.46 32.40 -1.60
CA GLN A 713 -24.60 30.98 -1.26
C GLN A 713 -23.26 30.33 -0.91
N LEU A 714 -22.22 30.54 -1.71
CA LEU A 714 -20.88 29.97 -1.48
C LEU A 714 -20.21 30.53 -0.23
N ARG A 715 -20.44 31.82 0.09
CA ARG A 715 -19.98 32.46 1.33
C ARG A 715 -20.71 31.95 2.57
N ASP A 716 -22.03 31.79 2.49
CA ASP A 716 -22.88 31.32 3.59
C ASP A 716 -22.62 29.84 3.92
N LEU A 717 -22.43 29.00 2.89
CA LEU A 717 -22.01 27.60 3.02
C LEU A 717 -20.53 27.44 3.45
N LYS A 718 -19.80 28.54 3.67
CA LYS A 718 -18.38 28.57 4.03
C LYS A 718 -17.43 27.92 3.00
N ILE A 719 -17.89 27.67 1.78
CA ILE A 719 -17.04 27.16 0.68
C ILE A 719 -16.01 28.23 0.29
N ILE A 720 -16.47 29.47 0.08
CA ILE A 720 -15.56 30.63 0.02
C ILE A 720 -15.39 31.12 1.45
N SER A 721 -14.31 30.72 2.12
CA SER A 721 -13.95 31.21 3.45
C SER A 721 -12.46 30.97 3.74
N VAL A 722 -11.88 31.74 4.66
CA VAL A 722 -10.51 31.49 5.13
C VAL A 722 -10.39 30.13 5.81
N GLU A 723 -11.43 29.73 6.56
CA GLU A 723 -11.49 28.45 7.27
C GLU A 723 -11.47 27.26 6.32
N ASN A 724 -12.25 27.28 5.24
CA ASN A 724 -12.25 26.19 4.27
C ASN A 724 -10.91 26.10 3.52
N ILE A 725 -10.29 27.23 3.17
CA ILE A 725 -8.93 27.22 2.59
C ILE A 725 -7.90 26.67 3.59
N TYR A 726 -8.00 27.02 4.87
CA TYR A 726 -7.18 26.43 5.93
C TYR A 726 -7.35 24.92 6.01
N ASN A 727 -8.60 24.42 6.03
CA ASN A 727 -8.88 22.99 6.14
C ASN A 727 -8.36 22.21 4.93
N LEU A 728 -8.62 22.70 3.70
CA LEU A 728 -8.12 22.07 2.48
C LEU A 728 -6.57 22.09 2.42
N SER A 729 -5.95 23.20 2.82
CA SER A 729 -4.49 23.32 2.85
C SER A 729 -3.87 22.38 3.88
N THR A 730 -4.43 22.34 5.08
CA THR A 730 -3.89 21.56 6.21
C THR A 730 -4.01 20.06 5.94
N ASP A 731 -5.13 19.59 5.38
CA ASP A 731 -5.26 18.18 4.98
C ASP A 731 -4.16 17.77 3.98
N LEU A 732 -3.83 18.64 3.03
CA LEU A 732 -2.78 18.37 2.03
C LEU A 732 -1.35 18.50 2.60
N PHE A 733 -1.08 19.54 3.38
CA PHE A 733 0.23 19.77 4.00
C PHE A 733 0.63 18.63 4.91
N LEU A 734 -0.30 18.16 5.76
CA LEU A 734 -0.05 17.12 6.75
C LEU A 734 0.16 15.73 6.13
N LYS A 735 0.00 15.56 4.80
CA LYS A 735 0.39 14.32 4.13
C LYS A 735 1.91 14.13 4.04
N TYR A 736 2.69 15.22 4.09
CA TYR A 736 4.15 15.14 4.06
C TYR A 736 4.71 15.35 5.47
N SER A 737 5.49 14.38 5.97
CA SER A 737 6.23 14.55 7.21
C SER A 737 7.39 15.52 7.03
N ARG A 738 7.96 15.99 8.14
CA ARG A 738 9.15 16.86 8.10
C ARG A 738 10.34 16.16 7.44
N ASP A 739 10.57 14.89 7.79
CA ASP A 739 11.66 14.08 7.22
C ASP A 739 11.55 13.96 5.69
N VAL A 740 10.32 13.82 5.17
CA VAL A 740 10.07 13.78 3.72
C VAL A 740 10.40 15.12 3.06
N TYR A 741 10.09 16.25 3.71
CA TYR A 741 10.50 17.57 3.23
C TYR A 741 12.02 17.76 3.27
N ASP A 742 12.70 17.21 4.28
CA ASP A 742 14.15 17.31 4.40
C ASP A 742 14.85 16.52 3.26
N LEU A 743 14.35 15.33 2.88
CA LEU A 743 14.80 14.60 1.68
C LEU A 743 14.62 15.42 0.39
N GLU A 744 13.46 16.07 0.27
CA GLU A 744 13.09 16.94 -0.85
C GLU A 744 13.99 18.16 -0.96
N LEU A 745 14.40 18.77 0.16
CA LEU A 745 15.34 19.87 0.18
C LEU A 745 16.79 19.43 -0.02
N ALA A 746 17.16 18.22 0.43
CA ALA A 746 18.47 17.64 0.15
C ALA A 746 18.68 17.37 -1.35
N ARG A 747 17.66 16.83 -2.03
CA ARG A 747 17.71 16.57 -3.48
C ARG A 747 17.49 17.81 -4.32
N TRP A 748 16.55 18.67 -3.93
CA TRP A 748 16.16 19.90 -4.64
C TRP A 748 16.33 21.13 -3.73
N PRO A 749 17.59 21.56 -3.48
CA PRO A 749 17.88 22.64 -2.53
C PRO A 749 17.45 24.02 -3.05
N VAL A 750 17.43 24.22 -4.38
CA VAL A 750 17.00 25.46 -5.00
C VAL A 750 15.58 25.30 -5.50
N ARG A 751 14.65 26.07 -4.93
CA ARG A 751 13.26 26.12 -5.39
C ARG A 751 12.74 27.55 -5.45
N PRO A 752 11.93 27.89 -6.47
CA PRO A 752 11.52 29.28 -6.69
C PRO A 752 10.83 29.93 -5.48
N SER A 753 9.85 29.24 -4.90
CA SER A 753 8.95 29.85 -3.90
C SER A 753 9.22 29.46 -2.44
N LEU A 754 10.31 28.74 -2.17
CA LEU A 754 10.65 28.21 -0.84
C LEU A 754 10.63 29.29 0.26
N ASN A 755 11.21 30.45 -0.01
CA ASN A 755 11.40 31.51 0.99
C ASN A 755 10.29 32.58 1.00
N ILE A 756 9.24 32.41 0.17
CA ILE A 756 8.19 33.44 0.00
C ILE A 756 6.76 32.88 0.13
N THR A 757 6.60 31.56 0.21
CA THR A 757 5.29 30.92 0.38
C THR A 757 5.18 30.20 1.70
N SER A 758 3.98 30.25 2.28
CA SER A 758 3.61 29.54 3.50
C SER A 758 2.09 29.40 3.55
N LEU A 759 1.58 28.57 4.48
CA LEU A 759 0.15 28.54 4.78
C LEU A 759 -0.36 29.94 5.17
N GLU A 760 0.37 30.65 6.03
CA GLU A 760 0.02 32.00 6.47
C GLU A 760 -0.10 32.97 5.29
N GLN A 761 0.80 32.89 4.31
CA GLN A 761 0.74 33.71 3.10
C GLN A 761 -0.58 33.48 2.34
N ILE A 762 -0.96 32.22 2.10
CA ILE A 762 -2.20 31.87 1.39
C ILE A 762 -3.42 32.40 2.15
N LEU A 763 -3.47 32.22 3.48
CA LEU A 763 -4.61 32.63 4.31
C LEU A 763 -4.74 34.15 4.41
N THR A 764 -3.62 34.85 4.58
CA THR A 764 -3.59 36.32 4.64
C THR A 764 -4.05 36.92 3.31
N TRP A 765 -3.57 36.38 2.20
CA TRP A 765 -4.00 36.79 0.86
C TRP A 765 -5.49 36.52 0.66
N THR A 766 -5.96 35.32 1.05
CA THR A 766 -7.38 34.91 0.96
C THR A 766 -8.29 35.85 1.74
N LYS A 767 -7.91 36.21 2.97
CA LYS A 767 -8.69 37.12 3.82
C LYS A 767 -8.87 38.48 3.15
N LYS A 768 -7.80 39.08 2.64
CA LYS A 768 -7.87 40.37 1.92
C LYS A 768 -8.69 40.25 0.65
N ARG A 769 -8.57 39.14 -0.08
CA ARG A 769 -9.33 38.91 -1.32
C ARG A 769 -10.83 38.80 -1.05
N ILE A 770 -11.23 38.05 -0.02
CA ILE A 770 -12.62 37.95 0.41
C ILE A 770 -13.19 39.32 0.77
N ALA A 771 -12.45 40.17 1.50
CA ALA A 771 -12.93 41.51 1.84
C ALA A 771 -13.26 42.37 0.60
N PHE A 772 -12.42 42.29 -0.44
CA PHE A 772 -12.72 42.93 -1.73
C PHE A 772 -13.95 42.31 -2.41
N LEU A 773 -14.03 40.97 -2.46
CA LEU A 773 -15.12 40.27 -3.16
C LEU A 773 -16.47 40.40 -2.47
N ASP A 774 -16.51 40.47 -1.14
CA ASP A 774 -17.71 40.74 -0.36
C ASP A 774 -18.30 42.11 -0.78
N THR A 775 -17.46 43.11 -1.04
CA THR A 775 -17.90 44.40 -1.61
C THR A 775 -18.26 44.28 -3.09
N TYR A 776 -17.43 43.60 -3.90
CA TYR A 776 -17.58 43.53 -5.36
C TYR A 776 -18.82 42.76 -5.83
N PHE A 777 -19.30 41.82 -5.01
CA PHE A 777 -20.49 40.99 -5.24
C PHE A 777 -21.63 41.30 -4.25
N ASN A 778 -21.60 42.47 -3.60
CA ASN A 778 -22.69 42.97 -2.74
C ASN A 778 -23.12 41.97 -1.64
N TYR A 779 -22.17 41.26 -1.05
CA TYR A 779 -22.45 40.30 0.01
C TYR A 779 -22.79 41.00 1.33
N THR A 780 -23.89 40.56 1.94
CA THR A 780 -24.23 40.86 3.34
C THR A 780 -24.41 39.53 4.07
N ALA A 781 -23.74 39.41 5.21
CA ALA A 781 -23.69 38.19 6.04
C ALA A 781 -25.08 37.78 6.54
#